data_AF-A0A7X3UJQ7-F1
#
_entry.id   AF-A0A7X3UJQ7-F1
#
_cell.length_a   1.000
_cell.length_b   1.000
_cell.length_c   1.000
_cell.angle_alpha   90.00
_cell.angle_beta   90.00
_cell.angle_gamma   90.00
#
_symmetry.space_group_name_H-M   'P 1'
#
loop_
_entity.id
_entity.type
_entity.pdbx_description
1 polymer ?
#
loop_
_entity_poly.entity_id
_entity_poly.type
_entity_poly.pdbx_seq_one_letter_code
_entity_poly.pdbx_strand_id
1 'polypeptide(L)'
;MFLPLAVRGKQDATIRSPKQRISTVDNLLTRRHAIVHGEDRSGKTSLSRHLALHLIESSQPVLFLDLRQLPAKADLDFFRKAYHTQFHGDFELWRQQPNKTLIADNLSGRPETVDLLEAASDIFERIIITTSSTIYYAYYRDDSRLASFEAIEILPLTHAIQEDLIRKRLSLTNGGTQLLDGLIDQIEERINTVIVDDHIVPRYPFYVLCILQTYEAFMPTGMAISSYGHCYHALIVASLIRAGISRQDSDINACLNFAERLAASLYQQALNDDTQAFAFDSFVSTYAADYYMPRSMVTRLTDGEFGLLTPDGSFRTDYMYYFFLARHLAKGSDDSRKTIARMCDATYVDEHYLTLLFTIHHTNDEAIIDEILLRTMTTLDNIDVAKLDRAETKRFEQISRGLHRDVLSRESVPAERTREREARDRASEREQESPPDSDQASQEGDSTGTGIYRVWKNNEIMGQILRNRYGNITKQKIEEIVGVMTEGGLRLVNVILKDEDEIEKIAQYLRAKNPEYKVEQIMRDLRFFAFAWTMMNVEHLVRCVNVPEITESVLMVTEAADTPACDLVGYFVLLDSALELTTRERNALRDLLRRHDDPFVKGVLSIRTQRYMNTHRSKGSVEQSICSLLDIRYTARVIADGR
;
A
#
# COMPACT_ATOMS: atom_id res chain seq x y z
N MET A 1 11.29 11.46 13.25
CA MET A 1 10.60 10.15 13.10
C MET A 1 11.68 9.12 12.94
N PHE A 2 11.65 8.05 13.72
CA PHE A 2 12.63 6.97 13.63
C PHE A 2 12.10 5.87 12.69
N LEU A 3 12.97 5.26 11.89
CA LEU A 3 12.57 4.20 10.97
C LEU A 3 12.31 2.90 11.74
N PRO A 4 11.35 2.06 11.31
CA PRO A 4 11.19 0.73 11.87
C PRO A 4 12.38 -0.14 11.46
N LEU A 5 13.05 -0.69 12.48
CA LEU A 5 14.25 -1.50 12.33
C LEU A 5 14.05 -2.82 13.07
N ALA A 6 14.56 -3.92 12.52
CA ALA A 6 14.55 -5.22 13.17
C ALA A 6 15.93 -5.87 13.15
N VAL A 7 16.32 -6.49 14.26
CA VAL A 7 17.52 -7.32 14.32
C VAL A 7 17.23 -8.67 13.67
N ARG A 8 18.14 -9.14 12.82
CA ARG A 8 18.11 -10.53 12.33
C ARG A 8 19.08 -11.41 13.08
N GLY A 9 18.60 -12.55 13.58
CA GLY A 9 19.44 -13.64 14.05
C GLY A 9 20.19 -14.27 12.88
N LYS A 10 21.47 -14.65 13.09
CA LYS A 10 22.33 -15.25 12.05
C LYS A 10 21.84 -16.59 11.49
N GLN A 11 20.82 -17.22 12.08
CA GLN A 11 20.39 -18.58 11.73
C GLN A 11 18.97 -18.74 11.19
N ASP A 12 18.10 -17.72 11.19
CA ASP A 12 16.70 -17.90 10.81
C ASP A 12 16.35 -17.13 9.54
N ALA A 13 16.22 -17.86 8.43
CA ALA A 13 15.61 -17.35 7.20
C ALA A 13 14.08 -17.24 7.28
N THR A 14 13.46 -17.80 8.32
CA THR A 14 12.01 -18.06 8.37
C THR A 14 11.33 -17.67 9.68
N ILE A 15 12.01 -17.01 10.62
CA ILE A 15 11.39 -16.57 11.87
C ILE A 15 11.53 -15.06 12.03
N ARG A 16 10.52 -14.31 11.57
CA ARG A 16 10.31 -12.91 11.94
C ARG A 16 9.82 -12.84 13.39
N SER A 17 10.62 -13.28 14.36
CA SER A 17 10.15 -13.22 15.75
C SER A 17 9.97 -11.74 16.17
N PRO A 18 8.85 -11.35 16.79
CA PRO A 18 8.58 -9.96 17.24
C PRO A 18 9.56 -9.41 18.29
N LYS A 19 10.62 -10.14 18.65
CA LYS A 19 11.37 -9.94 19.90
C LYS A 19 12.58 -9.00 19.82
N GLN A 20 12.93 -8.42 18.67
CA GLN A 20 14.07 -7.50 18.57
C GLN A 20 13.84 -6.31 17.62
N ARG A 21 12.69 -5.63 17.74
CA ARG A 21 12.50 -4.33 17.07
C ARG A 21 13.32 -3.23 17.74
N ILE A 22 13.95 -2.41 16.93
CA ILE A 22 14.68 -1.22 17.36
C ILE A 22 13.77 -0.03 17.06
N SER A 23 13.24 0.58 18.12
CA SER A 23 12.24 1.65 18.02
C SER A 23 12.80 3.05 18.23
N THR A 24 14.06 3.19 18.64
CA THR A 24 14.71 4.48 18.90
C THR A 24 16.17 4.52 18.45
N VAL A 25 16.67 5.74 18.21
CA VAL A 25 18.10 6.02 17.96
C VAL A 25 18.96 5.45 19.09
N ASP A 26 18.59 5.71 20.34
CA ASP A 26 19.36 5.27 21.50
C ASP A 26 19.44 3.74 21.58
N ASN A 27 18.36 3.03 21.22
CA ASN A 27 18.39 1.58 21.14
C ASN A 27 19.41 1.11 20.09
N LEU A 28 19.43 1.72 18.91
CA LEU A 28 20.43 1.39 17.87
C LEU A 28 21.86 1.65 18.36
N LEU A 29 22.08 2.77 19.05
CA LEU A 29 23.39 3.18 19.56
C LEU A 29 23.91 2.32 20.75
N THR A 30 23.07 1.48 21.37
CA THR A 30 23.56 0.48 22.35
C THR A 30 24.48 -0.57 21.72
N ARG A 31 24.41 -0.73 20.41
CA ARG A 31 25.20 -1.72 19.67
C ARG A 31 26.60 -1.20 19.41
N ARG A 32 27.59 -2.06 19.62
CA ARG A 32 28.99 -1.74 19.37
C ARG A 32 29.27 -1.72 17.87
N HIS A 33 28.98 -2.80 17.16
CA HIS A 33 29.14 -2.87 15.71
C HIS A 33 27.81 -3.32 15.08
N ALA A 34 27.31 -2.56 14.11
CA ALA A 34 26.04 -2.83 13.44
C ALA A 34 26.14 -2.63 11.93
N ILE A 35 25.57 -3.56 11.18
CA ILE A 35 25.36 -3.44 9.73
C ILE A 35 23.87 -3.32 9.46
N VAL A 36 23.46 -2.12 9.03
CA VAL A 36 22.08 -1.79 8.71
C VAL A 36 21.87 -1.97 7.21
N HIS A 37 21.13 -3.00 6.82
CA HIS A 37 20.77 -3.23 5.42
C HIS A 37 19.30 -2.92 5.17
N GLY A 38 18.97 -2.58 3.93
CA GLY A 38 17.59 -2.37 3.52
C GLY A 38 17.52 -2.17 2.01
N GLU A 39 16.32 -2.30 1.46
CA GLU A 39 16.08 -2.06 0.03
C GLU A 39 16.46 -0.64 -0.39
N ASP A 40 16.60 -0.44 -1.70
CA ASP A 40 16.87 0.88 -2.24
C ASP A 40 15.75 1.85 -1.86
N ARG A 41 16.13 3.08 -1.50
CA ARG A 41 15.19 4.14 -1.07
C ARG A 41 14.47 3.88 0.26
N SER A 42 14.92 2.89 1.05
CA SER A 42 14.37 2.63 2.40
C SER A 42 14.68 3.68 3.47
N GLY A 43 15.60 4.62 3.19
CA GLY A 43 15.95 5.71 4.12
C GLY A 43 17.30 5.55 4.82
N LYS A 44 18.15 4.60 4.40
CA LYS A 44 19.51 4.35 4.93
C LYS A 44 20.32 5.64 5.15
N THR A 45 20.53 6.45 4.12
CA THR A 45 21.29 7.70 4.23
C THR A 45 20.66 8.71 5.20
N SER A 46 19.32 8.79 5.24
CA SER A 46 18.61 9.68 6.18
C SER A 46 18.81 9.21 7.62
N LEU A 47 18.75 7.90 7.86
CA LEU A 47 19.06 7.30 9.17
C LEU A 47 20.50 7.61 9.58
N SER A 48 21.48 7.36 8.71
CA SER A 48 22.90 7.62 8.98
C SER A 48 23.16 9.08 9.36
N ARG A 49 22.58 10.03 8.62
CA ARG A 49 22.67 11.47 8.93
C ARG A 49 22.00 11.81 10.25
N HIS A 50 20.82 11.24 10.52
CA HIS A 50 20.10 11.48 11.77
C HIS A 50 20.88 10.96 13.00
N LEU A 51 21.51 9.79 12.89
CA LEU A 51 22.40 9.25 13.92
C LEU A 51 23.60 10.16 14.18
N ALA A 52 24.24 10.66 13.12
CA ALA A 52 25.36 11.58 13.24
C ALA A 52 24.95 12.88 13.96
N LEU A 53 23.81 13.46 13.57
CA LEU A 53 23.28 14.67 14.20
C LEU A 53 22.93 14.43 15.69
N HIS A 54 22.27 13.31 16.02
CA HIS A 54 21.96 12.96 17.41
C HIS A 54 23.20 12.82 18.29
N LEU A 55 24.28 12.22 17.76
CA LEU A 55 25.56 12.11 18.46
C LEU A 55 26.22 13.49 18.64
N ILE A 56 26.18 14.36 17.63
CA ILE A 56 26.70 15.73 17.72
C ILE A 56 25.92 16.53 18.78
N GLU A 57 24.58 16.46 18.76
CA GLU A 57 23.71 17.16 19.73
C GLU A 57 23.94 16.67 21.17
N SER A 58 24.27 15.39 21.35
CA SER A 58 24.66 14.81 22.64
C SER A 58 26.15 14.95 22.97
N SER A 59 26.91 15.73 22.19
CA SER A 59 28.35 15.97 22.38
C SER A 59 29.20 14.69 22.37
N GLN A 60 28.75 13.65 21.67
CA GLN A 60 29.50 12.41 21.46
C GLN A 60 30.35 12.50 20.19
N PRO A 61 31.62 12.04 20.21
CA PRO A 61 32.49 12.13 19.04
C PRO A 61 32.00 11.19 17.94
N VAL A 62 31.77 11.73 16.74
CA VAL A 62 31.30 10.96 15.58
C VAL A 62 32.02 11.37 14.30
N LEU A 63 32.22 10.43 13.40
CA LEU A 63 32.65 10.69 12.02
C LEU A 63 31.66 10.04 11.06
N PHE A 64 31.17 10.79 10.07
CA PHE A 64 30.30 10.26 9.02
C PHE A 64 31.08 10.07 7.71
N LEU A 65 30.94 8.93 7.04
CA LEU A 65 31.63 8.61 5.78
C LEU A 65 30.63 8.16 4.71
N ASP A 66 30.85 8.58 3.46
CA ASP A 66 30.18 8.01 2.28
C ASP A 66 31.16 7.09 1.53
N LEU A 67 30.93 5.78 1.62
CA LEU A 67 31.83 4.75 1.10
C LEU A 67 31.88 4.69 -0.43
N ARG A 68 30.99 5.39 -1.14
CA ARG A 68 31.11 5.54 -2.61
C ARG A 68 32.35 6.33 -3.03
N GLN A 69 32.86 7.15 -2.12
CA GLN A 69 34.05 7.99 -2.34
C GLN A 69 35.32 7.34 -1.77
N LEU A 70 35.26 6.05 -1.42
CA LEU A 70 36.39 5.35 -0.81
C LEU A 70 37.55 5.24 -1.82
N PRO A 71 38.77 5.70 -1.46
CA PRO A 71 39.96 5.45 -2.26
C PRO A 71 40.34 3.96 -2.22
N ALA A 72 41.21 3.53 -3.14
CA ALA A 72 41.68 2.14 -3.20
C ALA A 72 42.42 1.67 -1.93
N LYS A 73 42.87 2.60 -1.08
CA LYS A 73 43.44 2.31 0.24
C LYS A 73 42.96 3.35 1.24
N ALA A 74 42.30 2.91 2.30
CA ALA A 74 41.88 3.77 3.40
C ALA A 74 42.90 3.67 4.55
N ASP A 75 43.52 4.79 4.89
CA ASP A 75 44.48 4.92 5.99
C ASP A 75 44.05 6.00 6.98
N LEU A 76 44.89 6.28 7.99
CA LEU A 76 44.61 7.32 8.98
C LEU A 76 44.41 8.71 8.34
N ASP A 77 45.13 9.01 7.26
CA ASP A 77 45.01 10.29 6.55
C ASP A 77 43.67 10.44 5.84
N PHE A 78 43.05 9.33 5.39
CA PHE A 78 41.67 9.36 4.90
C PHE A 78 40.69 9.80 5.99
N PHE A 79 40.77 9.22 7.19
CA PHE A 79 39.91 9.63 8.32
C PHE A 79 40.18 11.08 8.75
N ARG A 80 41.44 11.51 8.76
CA ARG A 80 41.82 12.91 9.06
C ARG A 80 41.22 13.89 8.06
N LYS A 81 41.29 13.58 6.75
CA LYS A 81 40.66 14.40 5.70
C LYS A 81 39.15 14.46 5.90
N ALA A 82 38.51 13.32 6.15
CA ALA A 82 37.06 13.27 6.39
C ALA A 82 36.65 14.03 7.66
N TYR A 83 37.49 14.06 8.70
CA TYR A 83 37.25 14.86 9.89
C TYR A 83 37.26 16.36 9.55
N HIS A 84 38.28 16.85 8.84
CA HIS A 84 38.39 18.27 8.51
C HIS A 84 37.35 18.78 7.50
N THR A 85 36.68 17.89 6.75
CA THR A 85 35.53 18.30 5.92
C THR A 85 34.25 18.48 6.73
N GLN A 86 34.17 17.90 7.93
CA GLN A 86 32.97 17.90 8.78
C GLN A 86 33.10 18.78 10.01
N PHE A 87 34.31 18.90 10.55
CA PHE A 87 34.59 19.54 11.83
C PHE A 87 35.77 20.48 11.74
N HIS A 88 35.78 21.46 12.62
CA HIS A 88 36.93 22.30 12.91
C HIS A 88 37.61 21.79 14.18
N GLY A 89 38.95 21.84 14.22
CA GLY A 89 39.73 21.44 15.39
C GLY A 89 40.91 20.55 15.04
N ASP A 90 41.58 20.07 16.09
CA ASP A 90 42.73 19.15 15.99
C ASP A 90 42.24 17.70 15.96
N PHE A 91 42.56 17.01 14.88
CA PHE A 91 42.18 15.61 14.67
C PHE A 91 42.80 14.66 15.70
N GLU A 92 44.05 14.88 16.12
CA GLU A 92 44.70 13.99 17.08
C GLU A 92 44.09 14.14 18.48
N LEU A 93 43.71 15.37 18.87
CA LEU A 93 42.96 15.59 20.11
C LEU A 93 41.58 14.93 20.05
N TRP A 94 40.86 15.08 18.94
CA TRP A 94 39.57 14.42 18.75
C TRP A 94 39.69 12.90 18.78
N ARG A 95 40.72 12.34 18.13
CA ARG A 95 40.99 10.90 18.06
C ARG A 95 41.26 10.30 19.45
N GLN A 96 41.79 11.06 20.39
CA GLN A 96 42.04 10.59 21.75
C GLN A 96 40.78 10.56 22.63
N GLN A 97 39.65 11.13 22.18
CA GLN A 97 38.40 11.12 22.94
C GLN A 97 37.80 9.71 23.04
N PRO A 98 37.14 9.34 24.15
CA PRO A 98 36.46 8.05 24.28
C PRO A 98 35.10 8.03 23.55
N ASN A 99 34.51 6.84 23.40
CA ASN A 99 33.19 6.57 22.82
C ASN A 99 32.99 7.04 21.37
N LYS A 100 34.07 7.10 20.59
CA LYS A 100 34.02 7.55 19.19
C LYS A 100 33.19 6.60 18.34
N THR A 101 32.28 7.16 17.55
CA THR A 101 31.41 6.41 16.64
C THR A 101 31.74 6.70 15.19
N LEU A 102 31.93 5.66 14.38
CA LEU A 102 31.94 5.77 12.93
C LEU A 102 30.56 5.44 12.39
N ILE A 103 30.03 6.31 11.53
CA ILE A 103 28.84 6.04 10.72
C ILE A 103 29.26 6.03 9.26
N ALA A 104 29.18 4.88 8.61
CA ALA A 104 29.60 4.71 7.21
C ALA A 104 28.41 4.32 6.33
N ASP A 105 28.10 5.14 5.33
CA ASP A 105 26.97 4.96 4.41
C ASP A 105 27.42 4.33 3.08
N ASN A 106 26.55 3.52 2.45
CA ASN A 106 26.73 2.97 1.10
C ASN A 106 27.89 1.96 0.93
N LEU A 107 28.01 1.00 1.86
CA LEU A 107 28.94 -0.12 1.71
C LEU A 107 28.62 -0.90 0.43
N SER A 108 29.65 -1.09 -0.40
CA SER A 108 29.58 -1.80 -1.69
C SER A 108 30.37 -3.10 -1.62
N GLY A 109 30.10 -4.09 -2.47
CA GLY A 109 30.82 -5.38 -2.51
C GLY A 109 32.30 -5.32 -2.94
N ARG A 110 32.95 -4.16 -2.85
CA ARG A 110 34.35 -3.94 -3.19
C ARG A 110 35.28 -4.43 -2.07
N PRO A 111 36.36 -5.18 -2.36
CA PRO A 111 37.27 -5.70 -1.34
C PRO A 111 37.87 -4.64 -0.40
N GLU A 112 38.18 -3.46 -0.94
CA GLU A 112 38.82 -2.34 -0.23
C GLU A 112 37.97 -1.80 0.93
N THR A 113 36.66 -2.07 0.90
CA THR A 113 35.77 -1.67 1.99
C THR A 113 36.01 -2.45 3.28
N VAL A 114 36.59 -3.65 3.21
CA VAL A 114 36.83 -4.46 4.40
C VAL A 114 38.11 -4.05 5.11
N ASP A 115 39.15 -3.68 4.37
CA ASP A 115 40.38 -3.11 4.93
C ASP A 115 40.08 -1.83 5.75
N LEU A 116 39.10 -1.04 5.31
CA LEU A 116 38.61 0.12 6.06
C LEU A 116 38.02 -0.29 7.43
N LEU A 117 37.29 -1.39 7.51
CA LEU A 117 36.62 -1.80 8.76
C LEU A 117 37.61 -2.29 9.80
N GLU A 118 38.68 -2.96 9.36
CA GLU A 118 39.79 -3.32 10.23
C GLU A 118 40.48 -2.05 10.75
N ALA A 119 40.85 -1.12 9.87
CA ALA A 119 41.47 0.15 10.26
C ALA A 119 40.55 1.02 11.16
N ALA A 120 39.24 0.98 10.93
CA ALA A 120 38.26 1.69 11.73
C ALA A 120 38.12 1.09 13.13
N SER A 121 38.25 -0.23 13.28
CA SER A 121 38.11 -0.91 14.57
C SER A 121 39.18 -0.49 15.58
N ASP A 122 40.34 -0.03 15.11
CA ASP A 122 41.43 0.50 15.94
C ASP A 122 41.15 1.93 16.45
N ILE A 123 40.31 2.68 15.74
CA ILE A 123 40.05 4.09 16.02
C ILE A 123 38.72 4.26 16.74
N PHE A 124 37.68 3.54 16.31
CA PHE A 124 36.31 3.74 16.72
C PHE A 124 35.85 2.63 17.66
N GLU A 125 35.21 3.03 18.75
CA GLU A 125 34.64 2.07 19.70
C GLU A 125 33.31 1.52 19.18
N ARG A 126 32.61 2.32 18.38
CA ARG A 126 31.35 1.97 17.73
C ARG A 126 31.44 2.18 16.22
N ILE A 127 30.90 1.23 15.45
CA ILE A 127 30.87 1.30 13.98
C ILE A 127 29.47 0.90 13.52
N ILE A 128 28.79 1.82 12.83
CA ILE A 128 27.49 1.59 12.19
C ILE A 128 27.67 1.76 10.70
N ILE A 129 27.36 0.72 9.93
CA ILE A 129 27.52 0.71 8.47
C ILE A 129 26.17 0.52 7.82
N THR A 130 25.91 1.17 6.69
CA THR A 130 24.72 0.88 5.88
C THR A 130 25.07 0.26 4.54
N THR A 131 24.20 -0.62 4.03
CA THR A 131 24.33 -1.24 2.71
C THR A 131 22.96 -1.58 2.11
N SER A 132 22.88 -1.90 0.81
CA SER A 132 21.64 -2.42 0.24
C SER A 132 21.43 -3.88 0.65
N SER A 133 20.17 -4.33 0.77
CA SER A 133 19.87 -5.74 1.09
C SER A 133 20.50 -6.69 0.06
N THR A 134 20.49 -6.33 -1.23
CA THR A 134 21.12 -7.12 -2.29
C THR A 134 22.62 -7.32 -2.03
N ILE A 135 23.35 -6.25 -1.69
CA ILE A 135 24.79 -6.33 -1.42
C ILE A 135 25.05 -7.11 -0.12
N TYR A 136 24.24 -6.89 0.91
CA TYR A 136 24.35 -7.63 2.17
C TYR A 136 24.24 -9.14 1.95
N TYR A 137 23.17 -9.59 1.29
CA TYR A 137 22.95 -11.02 1.06
C TYR A 137 23.95 -11.64 0.09
N ALA A 138 24.41 -10.89 -0.91
CA ALA A 138 25.36 -11.39 -1.90
C ALA A 138 26.79 -11.52 -1.37
N TYR A 139 27.24 -10.59 -0.51
CA TYR A 139 28.66 -10.48 -0.14
C TYR A 139 28.95 -10.62 1.35
N TYR A 140 28.03 -10.21 2.23
CA TYR A 140 28.36 -9.92 3.63
C TYR A 140 27.63 -10.77 4.67
N ARG A 141 26.53 -11.42 4.30
CA ARG A 141 25.71 -12.26 5.21
C ARG A 141 26.57 -13.28 5.96
N ASP A 142 27.45 -13.96 5.25
CA ASP A 142 28.28 -15.05 5.76
C ASP A 142 29.76 -14.66 5.88
N ASP A 143 30.10 -13.37 5.78
CA ASP A 143 31.47 -12.89 5.88
C ASP A 143 31.96 -12.92 7.33
N SER A 144 32.94 -13.78 7.60
CA SER A 144 33.55 -13.93 8.93
C SER A 144 34.14 -12.64 9.51
N ARG A 145 34.56 -11.68 8.66
CA ARG A 145 35.14 -10.39 9.08
C ARG A 145 34.08 -9.46 9.67
N LEU A 146 32.82 -9.66 9.29
CA LEU A 146 31.67 -8.98 9.86
C LEU A 146 31.01 -9.78 10.98
N ALA A 147 31.65 -10.85 11.49
CA ALA A 147 31.06 -11.67 12.54
C ALA A 147 30.76 -10.88 13.83
N SER A 148 31.49 -9.81 14.12
CA SER A 148 31.19 -8.94 15.27
C SER A 148 30.04 -7.96 15.03
N PHE A 149 29.59 -7.79 13.78
CA PHE A 149 28.52 -6.87 13.44
C PHE A 149 27.16 -7.54 13.62
N GLU A 150 26.26 -6.83 14.29
CA GLU A 150 24.85 -7.21 14.37
C GLU A 150 24.13 -6.74 13.11
N ALA A 151 23.44 -7.68 12.43
CA ALA A 151 22.69 -7.38 11.22
C ALA A 151 21.30 -6.82 11.56
N ILE A 152 20.98 -5.68 10.96
CA ILE A 152 19.76 -4.93 11.21
C ILE A 152 19.10 -4.63 9.87
N GLU A 153 17.84 -4.98 9.73
CA GLU A 153 17.05 -4.72 8.54
C GLU A 153 16.18 -3.47 8.72
N ILE A 154 16.17 -2.59 7.72
CA ILE A 154 15.16 -1.52 7.62
C ILE A 154 13.87 -2.13 7.06
N LEU A 155 12.80 -2.04 7.84
CA LEU A 155 11.48 -2.53 7.43
C LEU A 155 10.65 -1.43 6.74
N PRO A 156 9.66 -1.79 5.92
CA PRO A 156 8.64 -0.86 5.47
C PRO A 156 7.96 -0.14 6.64
N LEU A 157 7.42 1.06 6.39
CA LEU A 157 6.69 1.79 7.41
C LEU A 157 5.44 1.01 7.83
N THR A 158 5.16 0.99 9.12
CA THR A 158 3.86 0.55 9.66
C THR A 158 2.77 1.59 9.32
N HIS A 159 1.49 1.23 9.35
CA HIS A 159 0.36 2.17 9.23
C HIS A 159 0.45 3.31 10.25
N ALA A 160 0.81 3.03 11.50
CA ALA A 160 0.95 4.06 12.52
C ALA A 160 2.02 5.11 12.17
N ILE A 161 3.20 4.65 11.73
CA ILE A 161 4.30 5.53 11.30
C ILE A 161 3.94 6.27 9.99
N GLN A 162 3.24 5.64 9.06
CA GLN A 162 2.77 6.33 7.84
C GLN A 162 1.82 7.49 8.18
N GLU A 163 0.83 7.27 9.04
CA GLU A 163 -0.08 8.34 9.47
C GLU A 163 0.68 9.48 10.15
N ASP A 164 1.63 9.19 11.04
CA ASP A 164 2.47 10.20 11.68
C ASP A 164 3.28 11.00 10.64
N LEU A 165 3.72 10.36 9.55
CA LEU A 165 4.46 11.02 8.47
C LEU A 165 3.56 11.99 7.70
N ILE A 166 2.35 11.54 7.34
CA ILE A 166 1.33 12.35 6.67
C ILE A 166 0.96 13.54 7.55
N ARG A 167 0.67 13.32 8.84
CA ARG A 167 0.34 14.39 9.80
C ARG A 167 1.46 15.42 9.91
N LYS A 168 2.70 14.97 10.07
CA LYS A 168 3.87 15.87 10.14
C LYS A 168 4.00 16.70 8.88
N ARG A 169 3.89 16.09 7.70
CA ARG A 169 3.95 16.82 6.43
C ARG A 169 2.85 17.87 6.32
N LEU A 170 1.60 17.48 6.55
CA LEU A 170 0.45 18.41 6.46
C LEU A 170 0.53 19.55 7.49
N SER A 171 1.08 19.29 8.68
CA SER A 171 1.25 20.32 9.70
C SER A 171 2.22 21.43 9.30
N LEU A 172 3.22 21.11 8.46
CA LEU A 172 4.16 22.10 7.92
C LEU A 172 3.49 23.01 6.88
N THR A 173 2.50 22.48 6.15
CA THR A 173 1.79 23.20 5.09
C THR A 173 0.61 24.04 5.63
N ASN A 174 -0.07 23.57 6.69
CA ASN A 174 -1.33 24.17 7.18
C ASN A 174 -1.18 25.26 8.26
N GLY A 175 0.03 25.76 8.50
CA GLY A 175 0.25 26.97 9.32
C GLY A 175 -0.29 26.91 10.75
N GLY A 176 -0.45 25.70 11.33
CA GLY A 176 -0.94 25.50 12.71
C GLY A 176 -2.45 25.33 12.87
N THR A 177 -3.24 25.28 11.79
CA THR A 177 -4.67 24.93 11.88
C THR A 177 -4.84 23.45 12.25
N GLN A 178 -5.84 23.13 13.08
CA GLN A 178 -6.13 21.76 13.46
C GLN A 178 -6.52 20.93 12.22
N LEU A 179 -5.77 19.85 11.98
CA LEU A 179 -6.04 18.91 10.88
C LEU A 179 -7.31 18.10 11.18
N LEU A 180 -8.20 18.01 10.20
CA LEU A 180 -9.35 17.11 10.25
C LEU A 180 -8.88 15.67 10.05
N ASP A 181 -9.35 14.77 10.91
CA ASP A 181 -8.96 13.37 10.86
C ASP A 181 -9.46 12.67 9.57
N GLY A 182 -10.63 13.08 9.05
CA GLY A 182 -11.14 12.58 7.76
C GLY A 182 -10.28 12.99 6.56
N LEU A 183 -9.59 14.15 6.60
CA LEU A 183 -8.65 14.53 5.53
C LEU A 183 -7.44 13.59 5.52
N ILE A 184 -6.98 13.18 6.70
CA ILE A 184 -5.84 12.27 6.84
C ILE A 184 -6.23 10.89 6.33
N ASP A 185 -7.42 10.40 6.66
CA ASP A 185 -7.93 9.13 6.14
C ASP A 185 -8.07 9.14 4.62
N GLN A 186 -8.57 10.24 4.02
CA GLN A 186 -8.64 10.37 2.55
C GLN A 186 -7.25 10.37 1.88
N ILE A 187 -6.26 11.06 2.46
CA ILE A 187 -4.89 11.07 1.94
C ILE A 187 -4.23 9.70 2.12
N GLU A 188 -4.45 9.05 3.25
CA GLU A 188 -3.90 7.73 3.53
C GLU A 188 -4.50 6.67 2.60
N GLU A 189 -5.82 6.68 2.35
CA GLU A 189 -6.47 5.78 1.40
C GLU A 189 -5.88 5.95 -0.01
N ARG A 190 -5.69 7.21 -0.43
CA ARG A 190 -5.07 7.57 -1.70
C ARG A 190 -3.63 7.07 -1.81
N ILE A 191 -2.82 7.22 -0.76
CA ILE A 191 -1.45 6.69 -0.71
C ILE A 191 -1.46 5.15 -0.77
N ASN A 192 -2.30 4.51 0.03
CA ASN A 192 -2.39 3.05 0.08
C ASN A 192 -2.89 2.45 -1.23
N THR A 193 -3.73 3.20 -1.97
CA THR A 193 -4.13 2.84 -3.34
C THR A 193 -2.93 2.76 -4.28
N VAL A 194 -1.88 3.57 -4.09
CA VAL A 194 -0.65 3.49 -4.89
C VAL A 194 0.25 2.37 -4.38
N ILE A 195 0.34 2.20 -3.07
CA ILE A 195 1.23 1.23 -2.41
C ILE A 195 0.72 -0.23 -2.51
N VAL A 196 -0.55 -0.42 -2.93
CA VAL A 196 -1.26 -1.70 -3.18
C VAL A 196 -0.61 -2.90 -2.49
N ASP A 197 -0.99 -3.13 -1.22
CA ASP A 197 -0.62 -4.31 -0.43
C ASP A 197 0.87 -4.71 -0.51
N ASP A 198 1.77 -3.73 -0.58
CA ASP A 198 3.23 -3.90 -0.72
C ASP A 198 3.69 -4.59 -2.04
N HIS A 199 2.80 -4.85 -3.01
CA HIS A 199 3.12 -5.61 -4.22
C HIS A 199 3.79 -4.79 -5.33
N ILE A 200 3.56 -3.47 -5.38
CA ILE A 200 4.06 -2.64 -6.49
C ILE A 200 5.24 -1.77 -6.06
N VAL A 201 5.07 -1.03 -4.97
CA VAL A 201 6.11 -0.22 -4.35
C VAL A 201 6.03 -0.38 -2.83
N PRO A 202 7.16 -0.60 -2.14
CA PRO A 202 7.15 -0.80 -0.69
C PRO A 202 6.77 0.49 0.04
N ARG A 203 6.19 0.35 1.24
CA ARG A 203 5.84 1.49 2.12
C ARG A 203 7.06 2.17 2.76
N TYR A 204 8.12 2.45 2.02
CA TYR A 204 9.27 3.22 2.52
C TYR A 204 9.01 4.74 2.47
N PRO A 205 9.69 5.53 3.30
CA PRO A 205 9.50 6.98 3.38
C PRO A 205 9.59 7.70 2.02
N PHE A 206 10.50 7.25 1.14
CA PHE A 206 10.65 7.86 -0.18
C PHE A 206 9.35 7.76 -1.00
N TYR A 207 8.74 6.58 -1.08
CA TYR A 207 7.52 6.37 -1.86
C TYR A 207 6.36 7.15 -1.27
N VAL A 208 6.14 7.04 0.05
CA VAL A 208 5.06 7.77 0.75
C VAL A 208 5.20 9.29 0.54
N LEU A 209 6.41 9.84 0.68
CA LEU A 209 6.64 11.28 0.50
C LEU A 209 6.54 11.72 -0.96
N CYS A 210 7.01 10.93 -1.92
CA CYS A 210 6.87 11.23 -3.34
C CYS A 210 5.40 11.26 -3.77
N ILE A 211 4.62 10.29 -3.31
CA ILE A 211 3.19 10.22 -3.55
C ILE A 211 2.50 11.44 -2.91
N LEU A 212 2.77 11.71 -1.63
CA LEU A 212 2.20 12.85 -0.91
C LEU A 212 2.56 14.20 -1.56
N GLN A 213 3.80 14.39 -2.00
CA GLN A 213 4.25 15.60 -2.68
C GLN A 213 3.58 15.75 -4.06
N THR A 214 3.38 14.63 -4.77
CA THR A 214 2.64 14.61 -6.04
C THR A 214 1.20 15.06 -5.79
N TYR A 215 0.53 14.51 -4.78
CA TYR A 215 -0.79 14.97 -4.37
C TYR A 215 -0.82 16.47 -4.05
N GLU A 216 0.10 16.97 -3.20
CA GLU A 216 0.16 18.39 -2.83
C GLU A 216 0.36 19.31 -4.04
N ALA A 217 1.16 18.91 -5.03
CA ALA A 217 1.42 19.71 -6.23
C ALA A 217 0.17 19.88 -7.11
N PHE A 218 -0.76 18.93 -7.07
CA PHE A 218 -2.00 18.95 -7.86
C PHE A 218 -3.23 19.43 -7.07
N MET A 219 -3.15 19.49 -5.73
CA MET A 219 -4.25 19.91 -4.85
C MET A 219 -4.77 21.35 -5.03
N PRO A 220 -4.01 22.38 -5.50
CA PRO A 220 -4.57 23.72 -5.67
C PRO A 220 -5.35 23.94 -6.97
N THR A 221 -5.22 23.07 -7.97
CA THR A 221 -5.67 23.38 -9.34
C THR A 221 -7.02 22.76 -9.75
N GLY A 222 -7.64 21.95 -8.90
CA GLY A 222 -8.89 21.24 -9.26
C GLY A 222 -8.75 20.36 -10.51
N MET A 223 -7.52 20.03 -10.89
CA MET A 223 -7.24 19.14 -12.00
C MET A 223 -7.67 17.74 -11.57
N ALA A 224 -8.78 17.26 -12.15
CA ALA A 224 -9.31 15.91 -12.03
C ALA A 224 -8.35 14.89 -12.66
N ILE A 225 -7.13 14.83 -12.13
CA ILE A 225 -6.02 14.08 -12.67
C ILE A 225 -5.67 12.99 -11.67
N SER A 226 -5.75 11.76 -12.14
CA SER A 226 -5.49 10.53 -11.40
C SER A 226 -4.05 10.45 -10.87
N SER A 227 -3.88 10.96 -9.66
CA SER A 227 -2.69 10.80 -8.84
C SER A 227 -1.98 9.44 -8.93
N TYR A 228 -2.70 8.32 -9.09
CA TYR A 228 -2.14 6.97 -9.14
C TYR A 228 -1.03 6.81 -10.20
N GLY A 229 -1.34 6.89 -11.50
CA GLY A 229 -0.31 6.68 -12.53
C GLY A 229 0.66 7.86 -12.70
N HIS A 230 0.28 9.06 -12.26
CA HIS A 230 1.21 10.18 -12.17
C HIS A 230 2.30 9.96 -11.12
N CYS A 231 1.99 9.30 -10.00
CA CYS A 231 3.01 8.93 -9.01
C CYS A 231 4.05 7.99 -9.64
N TYR A 232 3.60 6.96 -10.36
CA TYR A 232 4.50 6.05 -11.07
C TYR A 232 5.30 6.73 -12.16
N HIS A 233 4.65 7.58 -12.96
CA HIS A 233 5.33 8.40 -13.96
C HIS A 233 6.41 9.29 -13.31
N ALA A 234 6.11 9.95 -12.19
CA ALA A 234 7.06 10.77 -11.46
C ALA A 234 8.24 9.94 -10.91
N LEU A 235 7.99 8.73 -10.39
CA LEU A 235 9.02 7.81 -9.93
C LEU A 235 9.93 7.34 -11.09
N ILE A 236 9.36 7.06 -12.26
CA ILE A 236 10.09 6.69 -13.48
C ILE A 236 10.94 7.86 -13.97
N VAL A 237 10.36 9.07 -14.09
CA VAL A 237 11.08 10.29 -14.50
C VAL A 237 12.19 10.64 -13.53
N ALA A 238 11.96 10.53 -12.22
CA ALA A 238 13.00 10.72 -11.21
C ALA A 238 14.15 9.73 -11.37
N SER A 239 13.85 8.47 -11.72
CA SER A 239 14.86 7.44 -11.98
C SER A 239 15.67 7.78 -13.25
N LEU A 240 15.00 8.18 -14.34
CA LEU A 240 15.65 8.63 -15.58
C LEU A 240 16.60 9.81 -15.35
N ILE A 241 16.15 10.85 -14.64
CA ILE A 241 16.99 12.02 -14.34
C ILE A 241 18.22 11.63 -13.52
N ARG A 242 18.06 10.70 -12.56
CA ARG A 242 19.17 10.18 -11.75
C ARG A 242 20.11 9.27 -12.54
N ALA A 243 19.62 8.58 -13.55
CA ALA A 243 20.43 7.86 -14.53
C ALA A 243 21.19 8.83 -15.48
N GLY A 244 21.01 10.14 -15.30
CA GLY A 244 21.67 11.19 -16.08
C GLY A 244 20.91 11.57 -17.35
N ILE A 245 19.70 11.08 -17.59
CA ILE A 245 18.90 11.56 -18.71
C ILE A 245 18.58 13.05 -18.52
N SER A 246 18.66 13.82 -19.60
CA SER A 246 18.35 15.25 -19.59
C SER A 246 16.92 15.49 -19.10
N ARG A 247 16.68 16.64 -18.46
CA ARG A 247 15.34 17.07 -18.06
C ARG A 247 14.49 17.58 -19.22
N GLN A 248 15.01 17.58 -20.44
CA GLN A 248 14.26 17.97 -21.63
C GLN A 248 13.19 16.92 -21.95
N ASP A 249 11.97 17.39 -22.24
CA ASP A 249 10.83 16.51 -22.52
C ASP A 249 11.09 15.57 -23.70
N SER A 250 11.86 16.00 -24.71
CA SER A 250 12.25 15.16 -25.85
C SER A 250 13.01 13.90 -25.42
N ASP A 251 13.97 14.05 -24.51
CA ASP A 251 14.84 12.96 -24.07
C ASP A 251 14.09 12.01 -23.14
N ILE A 252 13.26 12.56 -22.24
CA ILE A 252 12.38 11.77 -21.39
C ILE A 252 11.41 10.96 -22.26
N ASN A 253 10.73 11.61 -23.22
CA ASN A 253 9.76 10.94 -24.09
C ASN A 253 10.41 9.87 -24.97
N ALA A 254 11.65 10.07 -25.44
CA ALA A 254 12.39 9.04 -26.19
C ALA A 254 12.62 7.79 -25.33
N CYS A 255 13.06 7.96 -24.07
CA CYS A 255 13.22 6.85 -23.13
C CYS A 255 11.89 6.15 -22.84
N LEU A 256 10.81 6.90 -22.66
CA LEU A 256 9.49 6.31 -22.38
C LEU A 256 8.95 5.52 -23.57
N ASN A 257 9.10 6.01 -24.81
CA ASN A 257 8.72 5.28 -26.02
C ASN A 257 9.56 4.01 -26.20
N PHE A 258 10.87 4.08 -25.93
CA PHE A 258 11.74 2.90 -25.98
C PHE A 258 11.27 1.81 -25.00
N ALA A 259 11.04 2.19 -23.74
CA ALA A 259 10.57 1.27 -22.71
C ALA A 259 9.17 0.70 -23.03
N GLU A 260 8.25 1.53 -23.54
CA GLU A 260 6.91 1.08 -23.98
C GLU A 260 6.98 0.00 -25.07
N ARG A 261 7.84 0.19 -26.08
CA ARG A 261 8.02 -0.78 -27.17
C ARG A 261 8.71 -2.05 -26.72
N LEU A 262 9.68 -1.92 -25.82
CA LEU A 262 10.36 -3.06 -25.22
C LEU A 262 9.37 -3.93 -24.45
N ALA A 263 8.52 -3.33 -23.61
CA ALA A 263 7.50 -4.05 -22.87
C ALA A 263 6.52 -4.79 -23.80
N ALA A 264 6.07 -4.13 -24.87
CA ALA A 264 5.21 -4.76 -25.88
C ALA A 264 5.91 -5.94 -26.58
N SER A 265 7.20 -5.80 -26.92
CA SER A 265 7.96 -6.87 -27.57
C SER A 265 8.15 -8.09 -26.66
N LEU A 266 8.45 -7.85 -25.37
CA LEU A 266 8.58 -8.92 -24.37
C LEU A 266 7.25 -9.67 -24.20
N TYR A 267 6.14 -8.94 -24.14
CA TYR A 267 4.81 -9.55 -24.03
C TYR A 267 4.45 -10.40 -25.25
N GLN A 268 4.72 -9.91 -26.46
CA GLN A 268 4.47 -10.67 -27.70
C GLN A 268 5.34 -11.93 -27.80
N GLN A 269 6.59 -11.88 -27.34
CA GLN A 269 7.43 -13.07 -27.29
C GLN A 269 6.85 -14.11 -26.32
N ALA A 270 6.44 -13.69 -25.12
CA ALA A 270 5.83 -14.57 -24.14
C ALA A 270 4.54 -15.24 -24.66
N LEU A 271 3.71 -14.51 -25.42
CA LEU A 271 2.51 -15.07 -26.05
C LEU A 271 2.79 -16.15 -27.11
N ASN A 272 3.94 -16.06 -27.79
CA ASN A 272 4.31 -17.02 -28.83
C ASN A 272 4.97 -18.29 -28.26
N ASP A 273 5.07 -18.42 -26.93
CA ASP A 273 5.78 -19.50 -26.22
C ASP A 273 7.22 -19.69 -26.74
N ASP A 274 7.85 -18.58 -27.16
CA ASP A 274 9.21 -18.60 -27.68
C ASP A 274 10.19 -18.68 -26.51
N THR A 275 10.58 -19.92 -26.20
CA THR A 275 11.54 -20.27 -25.14
C THR A 275 12.97 -19.74 -25.38
N GLN A 276 13.25 -19.10 -26.53
CA GLN A 276 14.55 -18.47 -26.76
C GLN A 276 14.76 -17.26 -25.84
N ALA A 277 16.00 -17.05 -25.40
CA ALA A 277 16.34 -15.86 -24.62
C ALA A 277 16.07 -14.60 -25.46
N PHE A 278 15.42 -13.59 -24.86
CA PHE A 278 15.14 -12.32 -25.54
C PHE A 278 16.44 -11.65 -25.99
N ALA A 279 16.58 -11.44 -27.30
CA ALA A 279 17.77 -10.83 -27.88
C ALA A 279 17.69 -9.30 -27.80
N PHE A 280 18.06 -8.72 -26.65
CA PHE A 280 17.98 -7.28 -26.41
C PHE A 280 18.74 -6.44 -27.44
N ASP A 281 19.96 -6.83 -27.83
CA ASP A 281 20.74 -6.13 -28.86
C ASP A 281 20.04 -6.14 -30.24
N SER A 282 19.32 -7.22 -30.55
CA SER A 282 18.51 -7.30 -31.77
C SER A 282 17.34 -6.32 -31.69
N PHE A 283 16.63 -6.28 -30.56
CA PHE A 283 15.56 -5.31 -30.34
C PHE A 283 16.06 -3.86 -30.47
N VAL A 284 17.20 -3.53 -29.83
CA VAL A 284 17.80 -2.19 -29.92
C VAL A 284 18.12 -1.82 -31.38
N SER A 285 18.65 -2.77 -32.14
CA SER A 285 18.97 -2.57 -33.56
C SER A 285 17.72 -2.34 -34.41
N THR A 286 16.66 -3.11 -34.17
CA THR A 286 15.36 -2.93 -34.84
C THR A 286 14.72 -1.59 -34.46
N TYR A 287 14.70 -1.23 -33.18
CA TYR A 287 14.15 0.04 -32.71
C TYR A 287 14.87 1.24 -33.34
N ALA A 288 16.19 1.18 -33.45
CA ALA A 288 17.00 2.25 -34.04
C ALA A 288 16.76 2.46 -35.54
N ALA A 289 16.17 1.49 -36.25
CA ALA A 289 15.76 1.65 -37.63
C ALA A 289 14.51 2.54 -37.78
N ASP A 290 13.60 2.47 -36.81
CA ASP A 290 12.30 3.16 -36.86
C ASP A 290 12.27 4.45 -36.03
N TYR A 291 13.14 4.58 -35.02
CA TYR A 291 13.12 5.66 -34.03
C TYR A 291 14.53 6.19 -33.74
N TYR A 292 14.62 7.51 -33.53
CA TYR A 292 15.86 8.14 -33.09
C TYR A 292 16.05 8.00 -31.58
N MET A 293 17.12 7.32 -31.17
CA MET A 293 17.57 7.28 -29.78
C MET A 293 19.10 7.13 -29.71
N PRO A 294 19.83 8.09 -29.12
CA PRO A 294 21.27 7.98 -28.95
C PRO A 294 21.65 6.73 -28.15
N ARG A 295 22.70 6.02 -28.59
CA ARG A 295 23.22 4.82 -27.89
C ARG A 295 23.59 5.13 -26.44
N SER A 296 24.09 6.33 -26.17
CA SER A 296 24.40 6.79 -24.80
C SER A 296 23.18 6.85 -23.88
N MET A 297 21.97 7.07 -24.41
CA MET A 297 20.73 7.00 -23.63
C MET A 297 20.34 5.56 -23.34
N VAL A 298 20.47 4.65 -24.33
CA VAL A 298 20.29 3.20 -24.12
C VAL A 298 21.21 2.72 -23.00
N THR A 299 22.50 3.07 -23.06
CA THR A 299 23.49 2.74 -22.02
C THR A 299 23.10 3.31 -20.65
N ARG A 300 22.56 4.54 -20.56
CA ARG A 300 22.09 5.11 -19.29
C ARG A 300 20.87 4.37 -18.73
N LEU A 301 20.02 3.80 -19.58
CA LEU A 301 18.91 2.96 -19.14
C LEU A 301 19.37 1.64 -18.54
N THR A 302 20.50 1.07 -19.01
CA THR A 302 21.00 -0.26 -18.61
C THR A 302 22.08 -0.26 -17.54
N ASP A 303 23.03 0.69 -17.58
CA ASP A 303 24.31 0.58 -16.86
C ASP A 303 24.35 1.33 -15.52
N GLY A 304 23.27 2.00 -15.13
CA GLY A 304 23.19 2.80 -13.90
C GLY A 304 22.44 2.12 -12.76
N GLU A 305 22.83 2.42 -11.50
CA GLU A 305 22.05 2.10 -10.29
C GLU A 305 20.59 2.60 -10.39
N PHE A 306 20.35 3.65 -11.17
CA PHE A 306 19.05 4.30 -11.36
C PHE A 306 18.45 4.08 -12.76
N GLY A 307 19.07 3.23 -13.60
CA GLY A 307 18.53 2.87 -14.91
C GLY A 307 17.17 2.18 -14.78
N LEU A 308 16.39 2.14 -15.86
CA LEU A 308 15.11 1.41 -15.86
C LEU A 308 15.31 -0.09 -16.11
N LEU A 309 16.42 -0.45 -16.75
CA LEU A 309 16.68 -1.78 -17.28
C LEU A 309 17.95 -2.38 -16.67
N THR A 310 17.97 -3.70 -16.59
CA THR A 310 19.18 -4.50 -16.42
C THR A 310 19.96 -4.59 -17.73
N PRO A 311 21.24 -5.02 -17.71
CA PRO A 311 22.05 -5.11 -18.94
C PRO A 311 21.50 -6.05 -20.02
N ASP A 312 20.69 -7.04 -19.64
CA ASP A 312 20.00 -7.99 -20.53
C ASP A 312 18.66 -7.46 -21.09
N GLY A 313 18.28 -6.22 -20.74
CA GLY A 313 17.06 -5.58 -21.25
C GLY A 313 15.81 -5.87 -20.44
N SER A 314 15.89 -6.61 -19.33
CA SER A 314 14.76 -6.76 -18.41
C SER A 314 14.53 -5.49 -17.60
N PHE A 315 13.28 -5.25 -17.19
CA PHE A 315 12.97 -4.14 -16.30
C PHE A 315 13.50 -4.42 -14.89
N ARG A 316 14.09 -3.42 -14.23
CA ARG A 316 14.65 -3.59 -12.88
C ARG A 316 13.59 -3.84 -11.81
N THR A 317 12.34 -3.48 -12.08
CA THR A 317 11.20 -3.68 -11.19
C THR A 317 9.97 -4.00 -12.03
N ASP A 318 9.20 -5.00 -11.61
CA ASP A 318 8.06 -5.53 -12.37
C ASP A 318 7.00 -4.46 -12.67
N TYR A 319 6.77 -3.53 -11.73
CA TYR A 319 5.82 -2.44 -11.97
C TYR A 319 6.18 -1.56 -13.17
N MET A 320 7.47 -1.38 -13.47
CA MET A 320 7.89 -0.60 -14.64
C MET A 320 7.46 -1.33 -15.91
N TYR A 321 7.66 -2.65 -15.96
CA TYR A 321 7.19 -3.46 -17.07
C TYR A 321 5.67 -3.34 -17.26
N TYR A 322 4.88 -3.56 -16.19
CA TYR A 322 3.42 -3.45 -16.26
C TYR A 322 2.94 -2.04 -16.64
N PHE A 323 3.60 -0.99 -16.12
CA PHE A 323 3.30 0.40 -16.47
C PHE A 323 3.51 0.66 -17.97
N PHE A 324 4.62 0.19 -18.54
CA PHE A 324 4.93 0.39 -19.95
C PHE A 324 4.10 -0.50 -20.88
N LEU A 325 3.81 -1.74 -20.49
CA LEU A 325 2.89 -2.61 -21.21
C LEU A 325 1.48 -2.00 -21.24
N ALA A 326 0.99 -1.53 -20.10
CA ALA A 326 -0.29 -0.86 -19.99
C ALA A 326 -0.39 0.40 -20.86
N ARG A 327 0.68 1.20 -20.92
CA ARG A 327 0.77 2.37 -21.81
C ARG A 327 0.63 1.97 -23.28
N HIS A 328 1.16 0.81 -23.68
CA HIS A 328 0.96 0.26 -25.02
C HIS A 328 -0.49 -0.16 -25.26
N LEU A 329 -1.07 -0.93 -24.32
CA LEU A 329 -2.46 -1.43 -24.40
C LEU A 329 -3.51 -0.30 -24.43
N ALA A 330 -3.24 0.78 -23.70
CA ALA A 330 -4.11 1.94 -23.59
C ALA A 330 -4.41 2.65 -24.93
N LYS A 331 -3.65 2.35 -26.00
CA LYS A 331 -3.87 2.88 -27.35
C LYS A 331 -5.14 2.34 -28.04
N GLY A 332 -5.78 1.31 -27.49
CA GLY A 332 -7.11 0.87 -27.93
C GLY A 332 -7.16 0.15 -29.28
N SER A 333 -6.05 -0.48 -29.72
CA SER A 333 -6.10 -1.37 -30.89
C SER A 333 -6.99 -2.58 -30.63
N ASP A 334 -7.49 -3.24 -31.68
CA ASP A 334 -8.30 -4.46 -31.53
C ASP A 334 -7.55 -5.57 -30.77
N ASP A 335 -6.24 -5.70 -30.99
CA ASP A 335 -5.39 -6.66 -30.27
C ASP A 335 -5.24 -6.27 -28.79
N SER A 336 -5.13 -4.97 -28.51
CA SER A 336 -5.10 -4.44 -27.15
C SER A 336 -6.40 -4.74 -26.42
N ARG A 337 -7.57 -4.54 -27.06
CA ARG A 337 -8.88 -4.88 -26.46
C ARG A 337 -9.02 -6.36 -26.16
N LYS A 338 -8.61 -7.24 -27.08
CA LYS A 338 -8.59 -8.70 -26.85
C LYS A 338 -7.66 -9.09 -25.70
N THR A 339 -6.52 -8.42 -25.59
CA THR A 339 -5.58 -8.63 -24.49
C THR A 339 -6.16 -8.18 -23.16
N ILE A 340 -6.76 -6.99 -23.11
CA ILE A 340 -7.45 -6.46 -21.93
C ILE A 340 -8.57 -7.41 -21.49
N ALA A 341 -9.40 -7.91 -22.42
CA ALA A 341 -10.45 -8.87 -22.12
C ALA A 341 -9.89 -10.15 -21.46
N ARG A 342 -8.81 -10.72 -22.01
CA ARG A 342 -8.13 -11.89 -21.41
C ARG A 342 -7.59 -11.59 -20.01
N MET A 343 -6.99 -10.41 -19.82
CA MET A 343 -6.52 -9.98 -18.50
C MET A 343 -7.66 -9.79 -17.51
N CYS A 344 -8.82 -9.29 -17.94
CA CYS A 344 -10.03 -9.16 -17.11
C CYS A 344 -10.57 -10.53 -16.64
N ASP A 345 -10.50 -11.53 -17.52
CA ASP A 345 -10.90 -12.90 -17.18
C ASP A 345 -9.89 -13.58 -16.23
N ALA A 346 -8.65 -13.10 -16.21
CA ALA A 346 -7.57 -13.65 -15.40
C ALA A 346 -7.02 -12.66 -14.35
N THR A 347 -7.87 -11.77 -13.80
CA THR A 347 -7.45 -10.81 -12.75
C THR A 347 -7.01 -11.46 -11.44
N TYR A 348 -7.17 -12.78 -11.31
CA TYR A 348 -6.55 -13.57 -10.25
C TYR A 348 -5.04 -13.70 -10.36
N VAL A 349 -4.46 -13.33 -11.50
CA VAL A 349 -3.01 -13.18 -11.68
C VAL A 349 -2.65 -11.73 -11.43
N ASP A 350 -1.74 -11.48 -10.49
CA ASP A 350 -1.34 -10.11 -10.10
C ASP A 350 -0.79 -9.30 -11.28
N GLU A 351 -0.02 -9.93 -12.17
CA GLU A 351 0.52 -9.28 -13.38
C GLU A 351 -0.58 -8.67 -14.26
N HIS A 352 -1.69 -9.39 -14.44
CA HIS A 352 -2.85 -8.96 -15.22
C HIS A 352 -3.61 -7.84 -14.51
N TYR A 353 -3.86 -7.99 -13.21
CA TYR A 353 -4.49 -6.95 -12.39
C TYR A 353 -3.69 -5.64 -12.43
N LEU A 354 -2.37 -5.70 -12.19
CA LEU A 354 -1.49 -4.53 -12.19
C LEU A 354 -1.43 -3.86 -13.57
N THR A 355 -1.32 -4.64 -14.64
CA THR A 355 -1.34 -4.11 -16.01
C THR A 355 -2.66 -3.40 -16.31
N LEU A 356 -3.81 -3.96 -15.91
CA LEU A 356 -5.12 -3.32 -16.08
C LEU A 356 -5.21 -2.01 -15.29
N LEU A 357 -4.72 -1.99 -14.05
CA LEU A 357 -4.70 -0.82 -13.17
C LEU A 357 -3.91 0.35 -13.79
N PHE A 358 -2.80 0.06 -14.47
CA PHE A 358 -2.06 1.06 -15.25
C PHE A 358 -2.76 1.42 -16.57
N THR A 359 -3.45 0.46 -17.21
CA THR A 359 -4.10 0.66 -18.51
C THR A 359 -5.23 1.68 -18.39
N ILE A 360 -6.04 1.56 -17.34
CA ILE A 360 -7.13 2.52 -17.04
C ILE A 360 -6.61 3.92 -16.70
N HIS A 361 -5.35 4.07 -16.32
CA HIS A 361 -4.73 5.38 -16.12
C HIS A 361 -4.33 6.00 -17.47
N HIS A 362 -3.73 5.21 -18.35
CA HIS A 362 -3.19 5.70 -19.62
C HIS A 362 -4.22 5.89 -20.73
N THR A 363 -5.32 5.14 -20.72
CA THR A 363 -6.27 5.17 -21.84
C THR A 363 -7.06 6.50 -21.90
N ASN A 364 -7.71 6.80 -23.01
CA ASN A 364 -8.85 7.73 -23.06
C ASN A 364 -10.00 7.12 -23.86
N ASP A 365 -9.91 5.82 -24.16
CA ASP A 365 -10.86 5.08 -24.96
C ASP A 365 -11.93 4.49 -24.04
N GLU A 366 -13.16 5.01 -24.14
CA GLU A 366 -14.30 4.46 -23.39
C GLU A 366 -14.57 3.00 -23.73
N ALA A 367 -14.19 2.51 -24.92
CA ALA A 367 -14.37 1.11 -25.28
C ALA A 367 -13.54 0.16 -24.39
N ILE A 368 -12.39 0.62 -23.86
CA ILE A 368 -11.62 -0.16 -22.88
C ILE A 368 -12.37 -0.23 -21.55
N ILE A 369 -13.01 0.87 -21.13
CA ILE A 369 -13.83 0.91 -19.90
C ILE A 369 -15.04 -0.01 -20.06
N ASP A 370 -15.70 0.03 -21.22
CA ASP A 370 -16.85 -0.80 -21.54
C ASP A 370 -16.50 -2.29 -21.52
N GLU A 371 -15.32 -2.68 -22.02
CA GLU A 371 -14.88 -4.08 -21.96
C GLU A 371 -14.69 -4.53 -20.50
N ILE A 372 -14.03 -3.73 -19.66
CA ILE A 372 -13.85 -4.05 -18.22
C ILE A 372 -15.20 -4.18 -17.52
N LEU A 373 -16.13 -3.26 -17.82
CA LEU A 373 -17.47 -3.24 -17.25
C LEU A 373 -18.24 -4.51 -17.65
N LEU A 374 -18.27 -4.82 -18.96
CA LEU A 374 -18.94 -6.00 -19.50
C LEU A 374 -18.44 -7.29 -18.85
N ARG A 375 -17.11 -7.47 -18.75
CA ARG A 375 -16.49 -8.65 -18.13
C ARG A 375 -16.85 -8.79 -16.67
N THR A 376 -16.99 -7.67 -15.96
CA THR A 376 -17.40 -7.70 -14.56
C THR A 376 -18.88 -8.05 -14.41
N MET A 377 -19.75 -7.50 -15.27
CA MET A 377 -21.19 -7.81 -15.26
C MET A 377 -21.48 -9.31 -15.46
N THR A 378 -20.73 -9.96 -16.36
CA THR A 378 -20.87 -11.39 -16.66
C THR A 378 -20.22 -12.30 -15.62
N THR A 379 -19.50 -11.74 -14.64
CA THR A 379 -18.86 -12.55 -13.60
C THR A 379 -19.86 -12.80 -12.46
N LEU A 380 -20.05 -14.07 -12.09
CA LEU A 380 -21.02 -14.52 -11.09
C LEU A 380 -22.47 -14.10 -11.40
N ASP A 381 -22.82 -13.91 -12.68
CA ASP A 381 -24.17 -13.49 -13.11
C ASP A 381 -25.27 -14.53 -12.81
N ASN A 382 -24.87 -15.76 -12.50
CA ASN A 382 -25.72 -16.83 -12.00
C ASN A 382 -26.06 -16.74 -10.50
N ILE A 383 -25.48 -15.78 -9.77
CA ILE A 383 -25.75 -15.54 -8.35
C ILE A 383 -26.64 -14.30 -8.22
N ASP A 384 -27.71 -14.40 -7.41
CA ASP A 384 -28.58 -13.27 -7.13
C ASP A 384 -27.89 -12.20 -6.28
N VAL A 385 -28.30 -10.95 -6.44
CA VAL A 385 -27.82 -9.80 -5.66
C VAL A 385 -28.40 -9.89 -4.24
N ALA A 386 -27.55 -9.88 -3.20
CA ALA A 386 -28.01 -9.87 -1.81
C ALA A 386 -28.78 -8.59 -1.48
N LYS A 387 -29.95 -8.73 -0.84
CA LYS A 387 -30.79 -7.60 -0.40
C LYS A 387 -30.57 -7.21 1.05
N LEU A 388 -30.02 -8.15 1.85
CA LEU A 388 -29.89 -8.08 3.30
C LEU A 388 -31.20 -7.71 4.01
N ASP A 389 -32.32 -8.21 3.47
CA ASP A 389 -33.62 -8.09 4.11
C ASP A 389 -33.76 -9.04 5.30
N ARG A 390 -34.94 -9.03 5.94
CA ARG A 390 -35.22 -9.87 7.11
C ARG A 390 -35.09 -11.37 6.80
N ALA A 391 -35.39 -11.81 5.58
CA ALA A 391 -35.31 -13.21 5.19
C ALA A 391 -33.84 -13.65 5.08
N GLU A 392 -32.99 -12.81 4.51
CA GLU A 392 -31.55 -13.06 4.40
C GLU A 392 -30.85 -12.94 5.77
N THR A 393 -31.19 -11.94 6.58
CA THR A 393 -30.45 -11.61 7.81
C THR A 393 -30.89 -12.37 9.06
N LYS A 394 -32.00 -13.12 9.02
CA LYS A 394 -32.51 -13.91 10.17
C LYS A 394 -31.45 -14.81 10.80
N ARG A 395 -30.57 -15.40 10.00
CA ARG A 395 -29.45 -16.27 10.45
C ARG A 395 -28.43 -15.54 11.33
N PHE A 396 -28.36 -14.21 11.20
CA PHE A 396 -27.49 -13.37 12.02
C PHE A 396 -28.15 -12.90 13.30
N GLU A 397 -29.43 -13.19 13.56
CA GLU A 397 -30.18 -12.60 14.67
C GLU A 397 -29.51 -12.79 16.05
N GLN A 398 -28.91 -13.95 16.30
CA GLN A 398 -28.15 -14.19 17.53
C GLN A 398 -26.90 -13.31 17.62
N ILE A 399 -26.18 -13.17 16.51
CA ILE A 399 -25.00 -12.30 16.41
C ILE A 399 -25.45 -10.85 16.59
N SER A 400 -26.48 -10.40 15.87
CA SER A 400 -27.02 -9.04 15.91
C SER A 400 -27.52 -8.63 17.29
N ARG A 401 -28.11 -9.54 18.06
CA ARG A 401 -28.50 -9.28 19.46
C ARG A 401 -27.29 -9.20 20.40
N GLY A 402 -26.22 -9.92 20.07
CA GLY A 402 -24.95 -9.93 20.82
C GLY A 402 -23.98 -8.81 20.43
N LEU A 403 -24.19 -8.14 19.31
CA LEU A 403 -23.46 -6.94 18.92
C LEU A 403 -23.58 -5.92 20.06
N HIS A 404 -22.44 -5.61 20.70
CA HIS A 404 -22.40 -4.67 21.81
C HIS A 404 -23.04 -3.34 21.41
N ARG A 405 -24.07 -2.92 22.15
CA ARG A 405 -24.79 -1.67 21.88
C ARG A 405 -23.90 -0.42 22.06
N ASP A 406 -22.83 -0.53 22.84
CA ASP A 406 -21.91 0.56 23.15
C ASP A 406 -20.46 0.14 22.90
N VAL A 407 -19.98 0.40 21.68
CA VAL A 407 -18.57 0.31 21.27
C VAL A 407 -17.91 1.69 21.23
N LEU A 408 -18.63 2.74 21.62
CA LEU A 408 -18.14 4.10 21.67
C LEU A 408 -17.10 4.24 22.79
N SER A 409 -15.88 4.60 22.42
CA SER A 409 -14.79 4.73 23.38
C SER A 409 -14.90 6.02 24.19
N ARG A 410 -14.47 5.93 25.45
CA ARG A 410 -14.27 7.06 26.37
C ARG A 410 -12.90 7.71 26.22
N GLU A 411 -11.98 7.02 25.56
CA GLU A 411 -10.64 7.53 25.27
C GLU A 411 -10.70 8.70 24.28
N SER A 412 -9.58 9.42 24.20
CA SER A 412 -9.42 10.47 23.20
C SER A 412 -9.35 9.90 21.77
N VAL A 413 -9.81 10.66 20.78
CA VAL A 413 -9.70 10.30 19.35
C VAL A 413 -8.26 9.93 18.96
N PRO A 414 -7.20 10.70 19.32
CA PRO A 414 -5.83 10.31 19.03
C PRO A 414 -5.43 8.93 19.57
N ALA A 415 -5.89 8.57 20.78
CA ALA A 415 -5.58 7.28 21.39
C ALA A 415 -6.29 6.12 20.65
N GLU A 416 -7.56 6.31 20.27
CA GLU A 416 -8.29 5.31 19.48
C GLU A 416 -7.70 5.13 18.08
N ARG A 417 -7.31 6.21 17.41
CA ARG A 417 -6.61 6.13 16.12
C ARG A 417 -5.30 5.36 16.24
N THR A 418 -4.50 5.65 17.27
CA THR A 418 -3.26 4.90 17.54
C THR A 418 -3.54 3.41 17.71
N ARG A 419 -4.54 3.04 18.53
CA ARG A 419 -4.93 1.65 18.75
C ARG A 419 -5.39 0.95 17.48
N GLU A 420 -6.16 1.65 16.64
CA GLU A 420 -6.67 1.15 15.37
C GLU A 420 -5.52 0.88 14.39
N ARG A 421 -4.56 1.81 14.25
CA ARG A 421 -3.39 1.64 13.39
C ARG A 421 -2.49 0.50 13.86
N GLU A 422 -2.23 0.41 15.17
CA GLU A 422 -1.49 -0.72 15.74
C GLU A 422 -2.21 -2.07 15.50
N ALA A 423 -3.54 -2.09 15.43
CA ALA A 423 -4.27 -3.30 15.09
C ALA A 423 -4.08 -3.71 13.63
N ARG A 424 -4.03 -2.75 12.71
CA ARG A 424 -3.66 -3.00 11.31
C ARG A 424 -2.22 -3.50 11.20
N ASP A 425 -1.30 -2.87 11.92
CA ASP A 425 0.12 -3.27 11.92
C ASP A 425 0.30 -4.73 12.36
N ARG A 426 -0.40 -5.14 13.43
CA ARG A 426 -0.42 -6.54 13.89
C ARG A 426 -1.05 -7.50 12.87
N ALA A 427 -2.00 -7.05 12.06
CA ALA A 427 -2.60 -7.87 11.01
C ALA A 427 -1.62 -8.08 9.86
N SER A 428 -1.01 -7.01 9.35
CA SER A 428 0.01 -7.07 8.29
C SER A 428 1.23 -7.90 8.70
N GLU A 429 1.65 -7.82 9.96
CA GLU A 429 2.74 -8.67 10.49
C GLU A 429 2.40 -10.17 10.40
N ARG A 430 1.16 -10.57 10.71
CA ARG A 430 0.72 -11.97 10.66
C ARG A 430 0.61 -12.49 9.23
N GLU A 431 0.20 -11.65 8.30
CA GLU A 431 0.16 -11.97 6.88
C GLU A 431 1.57 -12.24 6.35
N GLN A 432 2.56 -11.45 6.77
CA GLN A 432 3.96 -11.64 6.37
C GLN A 432 4.67 -12.82 7.06
N GLU A 433 4.17 -13.29 8.22
CA GLU A 433 4.66 -14.49 8.92
C GLU A 433 4.08 -15.79 8.35
N SER A 434 2.93 -15.71 7.68
CA SER A 434 2.34 -16.84 6.96
C SER A 434 3.05 -16.91 5.61
N PRO A 435 3.69 -18.04 5.24
CA PRO A 435 4.16 -18.18 3.85
C PRO A 435 2.94 -17.96 2.95
N PRO A 436 3.06 -17.21 1.83
CA PRO A 436 2.04 -17.30 0.83
C PRO A 436 1.94 -18.79 0.50
N ASP A 437 0.74 -19.37 0.61
CA ASP A 437 0.43 -20.61 -0.11
C ASP A 437 0.43 -20.24 -1.61
N SER A 438 1.60 -19.85 -2.12
CA SER A 438 1.90 -19.75 -3.53
C SER A 438 2.10 -21.18 -4.00
N ASP A 439 0.99 -21.83 -4.31
CA ASP A 439 0.87 -22.94 -5.28
C ASP A 439 -0.46 -23.65 -5.08
N GLN A 440 -1.57 -22.99 -5.46
CA GLN A 440 -2.81 -23.65 -5.89
C GLN A 440 -3.84 -22.66 -6.47
N ALA A 441 -3.47 -21.96 -7.55
CA ALA A 441 -4.45 -21.38 -8.47
C ALA A 441 -4.14 -21.78 -9.92
N SER A 442 -3.55 -22.95 -10.12
CA SER A 442 -3.44 -23.64 -11.41
C SER A 442 -4.49 -24.74 -11.50
N GLN A 443 -5.76 -24.36 -11.34
CA GLN A 443 -6.87 -25.11 -11.92
C GLN A 443 -7.55 -24.24 -12.95
N GLU A 444 -7.24 -24.51 -14.21
CA GLU A 444 -8.09 -24.11 -15.34
C GLU A 444 -9.48 -24.72 -15.12
N GLY A 445 -10.41 -23.86 -14.70
CA GLY A 445 -11.80 -24.20 -14.48
C GLY A 445 -12.55 -22.99 -13.94
N ASP A 446 -13.67 -22.65 -14.56
CA ASP A 446 -14.58 -21.57 -14.14
C ASP A 446 -15.27 -21.96 -12.83
N SER A 447 -14.54 -21.86 -11.72
CA SER A 447 -15.03 -22.17 -10.38
C SER A 447 -15.64 -20.93 -9.74
N THR A 448 -16.59 -21.11 -8.82
CA THR A 448 -17.10 -19.99 -8.01
C THR A 448 -15.96 -19.27 -7.27
N GLY A 449 -14.90 -19.98 -6.88
CA GLY A 449 -13.72 -19.39 -6.22
C GLY A 449 -12.97 -18.40 -7.10
N THR A 450 -12.71 -18.74 -8.36
CA THR A 450 -12.08 -17.82 -9.33
C THR A 450 -12.98 -16.63 -9.65
N GLY A 451 -14.30 -16.86 -9.73
CA GLY A 451 -15.29 -15.78 -9.89
C GLY A 451 -15.29 -14.78 -8.73
N ILE A 452 -15.15 -15.25 -7.49
CA ILE A 452 -15.05 -14.39 -6.30
C ILE A 452 -13.87 -13.42 -6.42
N TYR A 453 -12.67 -13.95 -6.70
CA TYR A 453 -11.47 -13.12 -6.80
C TYR A 453 -11.57 -12.13 -7.97
N ARG A 454 -12.11 -12.58 -9.11
CA ARG A 454 -12.31 -11.73 -10.29
C ARG A 454 -13.21 -10.54 -9.98
N VAL A 455 -14.36 -10.72 -9.31
CA VAL A 455 -15.23 -9.59 -8.92
C VAL A 455 -14.52 -8.64 -7.95
N TRP A 456 -13.78 -9.17 -6.96
CA TRP A 456 -12.98 -8.33 -6.04
C TRP A 456 -12.02 -7.43 -6.79
N LYS A 457 -11.14 -8.00 -7.61
CA LYS A 457 -10.12 -7.23 -8.33
C LYS A 457 -10.73 -6.32 -9.39
N ASN A 458 -11.78 -6.74 -10.08
CA ASN A 458 -12.45 -5.89 -11.05
C ASN A 458 -13.15 -4.69 -10.39
N ASN A 459 -13.72 -4.86 -9.20
CA ASN A 459 -14.25 -3.74 -8.42
C ASN A 459 -13.16 -2.74 -8.01
N GLU A 460 -11.96 -3.21 -7.66
CA GLU A 460 -10.82 -2.32 -7.41
C GLU A 460 -10.41 -1.53 -8.66
N ILE A 461 -10.35 -2.19 -9.82
CA ILE A 461 -10.06 -1.55 -11.12
C ILE A 461 -11.14 -0.52 -11.46
N MET A 462 -12.42 -0.86 -11.36
CA MET A 462 -13.52 0.09 -11.61
C MET A 462 -13.53 1.25 -10.62
N GLY A 463 -13.23 0.99 -9.34
CA GLY A 463 -13.04 2.03 -8.34
C GLY A 463 -11.93 3.01 -8.73
N GLN A 464 -10.86 2.53 -9.36
CA GLN A 464 -9.83 3.42 -9.92
C GLN A 464 -10.33 4.18 -11.16
N ILE A 465 -11.15 3.58 -12.02
CA ILE A 465 -11.78 4.30 -13.15
C ILE A 465 -12.58 5.50 -12.60
N LEU A 466 -13.38 5.29 -11.56
CA LEU A 466 -14.16 6.35 -10.90
C LEU A 466 -13.26 7.47 -10.37
N ARG A 467 -12.22 7.13 -9.58
CA ARG A 467 -11.24 8.09 -9.03
C ARG A 467 -10.53 8.88 -10.12
N ASN A 468 -10.25 8.24 -11.25
CA ASN A 468 -9.36 8.77 -12.28
C ASN A 468 -10.08 9.57 -13.35
N ARG A 469 -11.38 9.31 -13.55
CA ARG A 469 -12.13 9.79 -14.71
C ARG A 469 -13.44 10.48 -14.38
N TYR A 470 -13.82 10.66 -13.11
CA TYR A 470 -15.11 11.29 -12.78
C TYR A 470 -15.35 12.66 -13.46
N GLY A 471 -14.31 13.40 -13.83
CA GLY A 471 -14.40 14.64 -14.61
C GLY A 471 -14.46 14.48 -16.14
N ASN A 472 -14.18 13.28 -16.66
CA ASN A 472 -14.00 12.98 -18.08
C ASN A 472 -15.01 11.95 -18.64
N ILE A 473 -15.75 11.25 -17.79
CA ILE A 473 -16.87 10.38 -18.20
C ILE A 473 -18.20 11.00 -17.80
N THR A 474 -19.28 10.63 -18.51
CA THR A 474 -20.61 11.18 -18.23
C THR A 474 -21.11 10.72 -16.85
N LYS A 475 -21.99 11.52 -16.23
CA LYS A 475 -22.64 11.13 -14.97
C LYS A 475 -23.38 9.79 -15.08
N GLN A 476 -24.05 9.56 -16.21
CA GLN A 476 -24.71 8.29 -16.51
C GLN A 476 -23.71 7.12 -16.50
N LYS A 477 -22.51 7.30 -17.07
CA LYS A 477 -21.47 6.27 -17.05
C LYS A 477 -20.93 6.02 -15.64
N ILE A 478 -20.80 7.06 -14.83
CA ILE A 478 -20.44 6.91 -13.40
C ILE A 478 -21.49 6.07 -12.68
N GLU A 479 -22.77 6.40 -12.86
CA GLU A 479 -23.89 5.68 -12.25
C GLU A 479 -23.95 4.22 -12.72
N GLU A 480 -23.69 3.95 -14.00
CA GLU A 480 -23.57 2.60 -14.56
C GLU A 480 -22.44 1.79 -13.90
N ILE A 481 -21.23 2.36 -13.81
CA ILE A 481 -20.08 1.71 -13.16
C ILE A 481 -20.39 1.40 -11.69
N VAL A 482 -20.95 2.37 -10.95
CA VAL A 482 -21.34 2.17 -9.55
C VAL A 482 -22.41 1.08 -9.43
N GLY A 483 -23.38 1.02 -10.34
CA GLY A 483 -24.40 -0.03 -10.38
C GLY A 483 -23.77 -1.42 -10.52
N VAL A 484 -22.90 -1.61 -11.50
CA VAL A 484 -22.21 -2.89 -11.74
C VAL A 484 -21.35 -3.29 -10.54
N MET A 485 -20.60 -2.34 -9.95
CA MET A 485 -19.81 -2.59 -8.75
C MET A 485 -20.67 -3.03 -7.58
N THR A 486 -21.81 -2.36 -7.37
CA THR A 486 -22.75 -2.63 -6.28
C THR A 486 -23.39 -4.00 -6.44
N GLU A 487 -23.89 -4.33 -7.63
CA GLU A 487 -24.44 -5.65 -7.92
C GLU A 487 -23.39 -6.75 -7.73
N GLY A 488 -22.19 -6.59 -8.31
CA GLY A 488 -21.09 -7.55 -8.15
C GLY A 488 -20.69 -7.74 -6.68
N GLY A 489 -20.51 -6.65 -5.94
CA GLY A 489 -20.19 -6.67 -4.51
C GLY A 489 -21.24 -7.40 -3.67
N LEU A 490 -22.52 -7.21 -3.98
CA LEU A 490 -23.63 -7.86 -3.28
C LEU A 490 -23.89 -9.30 -3.74
N ARG A 491 -23.51 -9.68 -4.97
CA ARG A 491 -23.45 -11.09 -5.39
C ARG A 491 -22.43 -11.87 -4.56
N LEU A 492 -21.28 -11.26 -4.27
CA LEU A 492 -20.27 -11.87 -3.40
C LEU A 492 -20.80 -12.14 -2.00
N VAL A 493 -21.56 -11.19 -1.44
CA VAL A 493 -22.26 -11.40 -0.16
C VAL A 493 -23.15 -12.64 -0.26
N ASN A 494 -23.91 -12.78 -1.35
CA ASN A 494 -24.86 -13.88 -1.53
C ASN A 494 -24.23 -15.26 -1.76
N VAL A 495 -22.95 -15.34 -2.19
CA VAL A 495 -22.22 -16.62 -2.39
C VAL A 495 -22.37 -17.56 -1.20
N ILE A 496 -22.35 -17.00 0.01
CA ILE A 496 -22.35 -17.75 1.26
C ILE A 496 -23.64 -17.60 2.07
N LEU A 497 -24.60 -16.78 1.60
CA LEU A 497 -25.90 -16.60 2.25
C LEU A 497 -26.80 -17.80 1.94
N LYS A 498 -26.35 -18.98 2.38
CA LYS A 498 -27.06 -20.25 2.35
C LYS A 498 -28.22 -20.30 3.33
N ASP A 499 -29.30 -20.99 2.98
CA ASP A 499 -30.45 -21.15 3.89
C ASP A 499 -30.08 -21.99 5.13
N GLU A 500 -30.95 -22.00 6.15
CA GLU A 500 -30.66 -22.72 7.40
C GLU A 500 -30.52 -24.23 7.20
N ASP A 501 -31.24 -24.82 6.24
CA ASP A 501 -31.17 -26.25 5.95
C ASP A 501 -29.83 -26.61 5.31
N GLU A 502 -29.31 -25.74 4.44
CA GLU A 502 -27.97 -25.86 3.85
C GLU A 502 -26.87 -25.67 4.89
N ILE A 503 -26.98 -24.68 5.78
CA ILE A 503 -26.04 -24.49 6.89
C ILE A 503 -26.01 -25.74 7.77
N GLU A 504 -27.16 -26.31 8.09
CA GLU A 504 -27.25 -27.54 8.88
C GLU A 504 -26.59 -28.72 8.17
N LYS A 505 -26.85 -28.91 6.86
CA LYS A 505 -26.19 -29.97 6.06
C LYS A 505 -24.67 -29.84 6.07
N ILE A 506 -24.15 -28.61 5.89
CA ILE A 506 -22.71 -28.34 5.95
C ILE A 506 -22.17 -28.64 7.35
N ALA A 507 -22.87 -28.22 8.40
CA ALA A 507 -22.46 -28.47 9.77
C ALA A 507 -22.42 -29.98 10.10
N GLN A 508 -23.41 -30.75 9.63
CA GLN A 508 -23.44 -32.21 9.76
C GLN A 508 -22.29 -32.87 9.00
N TYR A 509 -21.98 -32.41 7.78
CA TYR A 509 -20.85 -32.88 6.99
C TYR A 509 -19.50 -32.59 7.68
N LEU A 510 -19.30 -31.37 8.19
CA LEU A 510 -18.08 -30.98 8.91
C LEU A 510 -17.92 -31.74 10.23
N ARG A 511 -19.02 -32.00 10.96
CA ARG A 511 -19.02 -32.85 12.15
C ARG A 511 -18.62 -34.29 11.82
N ALA A 512 -19.11 -34.85 10.70
CA ALA A 512 -18.73 -36.19 10.30
C ALA A 512 -17.21 -36.32 10.07
N LYS A 513 -16.54 -35.23 9.67
CA LYS A 513 -15.08 -35.14 9.54
C LYS A 513 -14.35 -34.78 10.84
N ASN A 514 -15.00 -34.07 11.77
CA ASN A 514 -14.44 -33.60 13.03
C ASN A 514 -15.40 -33.92 14.20
N PRO A 515 -15.45 -35.20 14.66
CA PRO A 515 -16.46 -35.67 15.62
C PRO A 515 -16.43 -35.02 17.00
N GLU A 516 -15.32 -34.39 17.36
CA GLU A 516 -15.08 -33.67 18.61
C GLU A 516 -15.91 -32.39 18.75
N TYR A 517 -16.33 -31.80 17.63
CA TYR A 517 -17.14 -30.59 17.61
C TYR A 517 -18.64 -30.91 17.60
N LYS A 518 -19.40 -30.09 18.34
CA LYS A 518 -20.87 -30.15 18.33
C LYS A 518 -21.43 -29.46 17.09
N VAL A 519 -22.54 -29.98 16.53
CA VAL A 519 -23.20 -29.37 15.36
C VAL A 519 -23.55 -27.91 15.66
N GLU A 520 -24.06 -27.63 16.85
CA GLU A 520 -24.46 -26.30 17.27
C GLU A 520 -23.28 -25.32 17.32
N GLN A 521 -22.09 -25.81 17.64
CA GLN A 521 -20.87 -25.01 17.61
C GLN A 521 -20.46 -24.70 16.16
N ILE A 522 -20.42 -25.72 15.29
CA ILE A 522 -20.10 -25.54 13.88
C ILE A 522 -21.10 -24.59 13.20
N MET A 523 -22.41 -24.73 13.46
CA MET A 523 -23.42 -23.82 12.93
C MET A 523 -23.20 -22.38 13.40
N ARG A 524 -22.83 -22.17 14.68
CA ARG A 524 -22.51 -20.84 15.19
C ARG A 524 -21.29 -20.25 14.46
N ASP A 525 -20.25 -21.05 14.24
CA ASP A 525 -19.03 -20.63 13.57
C ASP A 525 -19.30 -20.32 12.09
N LEU A 526 -20.11 -21.12 11.40
CA LEU A 526 -20.56 -20.87 10.03
C LEU A 526 -21.38 -19.57 9.92
N ARG A 527 -22.30 -19.32 10.86
CA ARG A 527 -23.07 -18.06 10.91
C ARG A 527 -22.16 -16.86 11.16
N PHE A 528 -21.15 -17.00 12.01
CA PHE A 528 -20.19 -15.94 12.28
C PHE A 528 -19.29 -15.68 11.07
N PHE A 529 -18.77 -16.73 10.44
CA PHE A 529 -18.07 -16.62 9.16
C PHE A 529 -18.94 -15.90 8.13
N ALA A 530 -20.23 -16.25 8.08
CA ALA A 530 -21.13 -15.63 7.13
C ALA A 530 -21.36 -14.14 7.39
N PHE A 531 -21.54 -13.76 8.65
CA PHE A 531 -21.62 -12.37 9.06
C PHE A 531 -20.33 -11.61 8.71
N ALA A 532 -19.17 -12.19 9.03
CA ALA A 532 -17.87 -11.57 8.76
C ALA A 532 -17.64 -11.35 7.26
N TRP A 533 -17.97 -12.35 6.44
CA TRP A 533 -17.90 -12.26 4.98
C TRP A 533 -18.85 -11.20 4.42
N THR A 534 -20.10 -11.14 4.90
CA THR A 534 -21.04 -10.08 4.51
C THR A 534 -20.44 -8.71 4.79
N MET A 535 -19.95 -8.48 6.01
CA MET A 535 -19.37 -7.19 6.37
C MET A 535 -18.09 -6.88 5.58
N MET A 536 -17.23 -7.87 5.36
CA MET A 536 -16.00 -7.71 4.56
C MET A 536 -16.32 -7.26 3.13
N ASN A 537 -17.30 -7.88 2.48
CA ASN A 537 -17.66 -7.53 1.10
C ASN A 537 -18.40 -6.19 1.00
N VAL A 538 -19.25 -5.85 1.99
CA VAL A 538 -19.87 -4.51 2.05
C VAL A 538 -18.80 -3.43 2.23
N GLU A 539 -17.86 -3.60 3.16
CA GLU A 539 -16.77 -2.63 3.38
C GLU A 539 -15.83 -2.54 2.17
N HIS A 540 -15.52 -3.68 1.53
CA HIS A 540 -14.74 -3.69 0.28
C HIS A 540 -15.43 -2.91 -0.83
N LEU A 541 -16.73 -3.13 -1.03
CA LEU A 541 -17.53 -2.40 -2.01
C LEU A 541 -17.52 -0.89 -1.70
N VAL A 542 -17.81 -0.51 -0.46
CA VAL A 542 -17.78 0.90 0.00
C VAL A 542 -16.43 1.53 -0.33
N ARG A 543 -15.32 0.89 0.03
CA ARG A 543 -13.97 1.36 -0.29
C ARG A 543 -13.77 1.55 -1.80
N CYS A 544 -14.25 0.63 -2.64
CA CYS A 544 -14.06 0.74 -4.08
C CYS A 544 -14.85 1.91 -4.69
N VAL A 545 -16.10 2.14 -4.26
CA VAL A 545 -16.97 3.23 -4.76
C VAL A 545 -16.75 4.57 -4.04
N ASN A 546 -16.02 4.59 -2.92
CA ASN A 546 -15.75 5.80 -2.15
C ASN A 546 -14.87 6.78 -2.93
N VAL A 547 -15.51 7.72 -3.60
CA VAL A 547 -14.88 8.84 -4.29
C VAL A 547 -15.67 10.09 -3.89
N PRO A 548 -15.14 10.93 -2.98
CA PRO A 548 -15.88 12.05 -2.40
C PRO A 548 -16.58 12.93 -3.43
N GLU A 549 -15.94 13.15 -4.57
CA GLU A 549 -16.40 13.98 -5.69
C GLU A 549 -17.67 13.44 -6.38
N ILE A 550 -17.97 12.14 -6.28
CA ILE A 550 -19.15 11.50 -6.89
C ILE A 550 -20.12 10.91 -5.86
N THR A 551 -19.99 11.27 -4.58
CA THR A 551 -20.83 10.76 -3.48
C THR A 551 -22.32 10.83 -3.82
N GLU A 552 -22.80 11.92 -4.41
CA GLU A 552 -24.22 12.07 -4.78
C GLU A 552 -24.67 11.06 -5.85
N SER A 553 -23.80 10.73 -6.80
CA SER A 553 -24.09 9.71 -7.83
C SER A 553 -24.17 8.32 -7.20
N VAL A 554 -23.28 8.03 -6.23
CA VAL A 554 -23.32 6.76 -5.49
C VAL A 554 -24.62 6.65 -4.68
N LEU A 555 -24.97 7.70 -3.93
CA LEU A 555 -26.21 7.75 -3.15
C LEU A 555 -27.44 7.53 -4.04
N MET A 556 -27.50 8.20 -5.20
CA MET A 556 -28.60 8.05 -6.14
C MET A 556 -28.77 6.60 -6.62
N VAL A 557 -27.68 5.91 -6.97
CA VAL A 557 -27.71 4.50 -7.38
C VAL A 557 -28.17 3.60 -6.24
N THR A 558 -27.64 3.82 -5.04
CA THR A 558 -27.99 2.99 -3.87
C THR A 558 -29.44 3.20 -3.41
N GLU A 559 -29.95 4.44 -3.45
CA GLU A 559 -31.34 4.76 -3.07
C GLU A 559 -32.35 4.22 -4.08
N ALA A 560 -32.00 4.16 -5.37
CA ALA A 560 -32.88 3.65 -6.42
C ALA A 560 -33.17 2.14 -6.30
N ALA A 561 -32.26 1.37 -5.68
CA ALA A 561 -32.42 -0.07 -5.51
C ALA A 561 -33.43 -0.46 -4.42
N ASP A 562 -33.72 0.43 -3.47
CA ASP A 562 -34.67 0.24 -2.35
C ASP A 562 -34.46 -1.09 -1.58
N THR A 563 -33.21 -1.40 -1.24
CA THR A 563 -32.85 -2.57 -0.41
C THR A 563 -32.03 -2.18 0.82
N PRO A 564 -32.15 -2.91 1.95
CA PRO A 564 -31.29 -2.69 3.11
C PRO A 564 -29.79 -2.76 2.79
N ALA A 565 -29.38 -3.66 1.90
CA ALA A 565 -27.99 -3.78 1.47
C ALA A 565 -27.47 -2.49 0.82
N CYS A 566 -28.19 -1.93 -0.16
CA CYS A 566 -27.80 -0.69 -0.80
C CYS A 566 -27.87 0.51 0.15
N ASP A 567 -28.87 0.55 1.04
CA ASP A 567 -28.97 1.57 2.08
C ASP A 567 -27.75 1.57 3.03
N LEU A 568 -27.25 0.39 3.40
CA LEU A 568 -26.00 0.26 4.17
C LEU A 568 -24.79 0.78 3.40
N VAL A 569 -24.65 0.38 2.12
CA VAL A 569 -23.55 0.85 1.25
C VAL A 569 -23.58 2.37 1.12
N GLY A 570 -24.75 2.95 0.79
CA GLY A 570 -24.91 4.40 0.63
C GLY A 570 -24.58 5.17 1.91
N TYR A 571 -25.04 4.69 3.07
CA TYR A 571 -24.71 5.31 4.36
C TYR A 571 -23.23 5.21 4.71
N PHE A 572 -22.58 4.08 4.42
CA PHE A 572 -21.17 3.88 4.72
C PHE A 572 -20.28 4.76 3.83
N VAL A 573 -20.61 4.89 2.55
CA VAL A 573 -19.96 5.86 1.64
C VAL A 573 -20.16 7.28 2.14
N LEU A 574 -21.37 7.64 2.57
CA LEU A 574 -21.64 8.97 3.14
C LEU A 574 -20.77 9.25 4.38
N LEU A 575 -20.57 8.27 5.26
CA LEU A 575 -19.68 8.40 6.41
C LEU A 575 -18.21 8.56 5.97
N ASP A 576 -17.72 7.69 5.09
CA ASP A 576 -16.30 7.66 4.71
C ASP A 576 -15.91 8.85 3.81
N SER A 577 -16.86 9.44 3.08
CA SER A 577 -16.67 10.71 2.36
C SER A 577 -16.60 11.94 3.27
N ALA A 578 -17.09 11.84 4.52
CA ALA A 578 -17.20 12.98 5.41
C ALA A 578 -15.85 13.36 6.05
N LEU A 579 -15.48 14.64 5.97
CA LEU A 579 -14.31 15.17 6.70
C LEU A 579 -14.56 15.31 8.21
N GLU A 580 -15.81 15.55 8.58
CA GLU A 580 -16.33 15.60 9.95
C GLU A 580 -17.81 15.19 9.96
N LEU A 581 -18.31 14.67 11.09
CA LEU A 581 -19.75 14.42 11.21
C LEU A 581 -20.53 15.72 11.34
N THR A 582 -21.56 15.84 10.53
CA THR A 582 -22.47 16.98 10.49
C THR A 582 -23.92 16.55 10.70
N THR A 583 -24.80 17.55 10.60
CA THR A 583 -26.25 17.39 10.56
C THR A 583 -26.69 16.45 9.42
N ARG A 584 -25.94 16.36 8.31
CA ARG A 584 -26.25 15.54 7.13
C ARG A 584 -26.20 14.05 7.47
N GLU A 585 -25.06 13.56 7.95
CA GLU A 585 -24.84 12.15 8.29
C GLU A 585 -25.80 11.70 9.40
N ARG A 586 -26.04 12.58 10.37
CA ARG A 586 -26.98 12.35 11.47
C ARG A 586 -28.44 12.26 10.99
N ASN A 587 -28.86 13.07 10.02
CA ASN A 587 -30.20 12.97 9.41
C ASN A 587 -30.35 11.64 8.64
N ALA A 588 -29.35 11.29 7.81
CA ALA A 588 -29.36 10.05 7.04
C ALA A 588 -29.50 8.82 7.95
N LEU A 589 -28.72 8.76 9.04
CA LEU A 589 -28.82 7.71 10.04
C LEU A 589 -30.23 7.61 10.64
N ARG A 590 -30.82 8.75 11.05
CA ARG A 590 -32.18 8.77 11.62
C ARG A 590 -33.21 8.21 10.65
N ASP A 591 -33.11 8.58 9.38
CA ASP A 591 -34.10 8.21 8.38
C ASP A 591 -33.98 6.70 8.05
N LEU A 592 -32.76 6.16 8.02
CA LEU A 592 -32.50 4.71 7.90
C LEU A 592 -33.00 3.89 9.09
N LEU A 593 -32.75 4.34 10.32
CA LEU A 593 -33.23 3.68 11.55
C LEU A 593 -34.77 3.66 11.65
N ARG A 594 -35.45 4.59 10.99
CA ARG A 594 -36.91 4.62 10.87
C ARG A 594 -37.43 3.71 9.78
N ARG A 595 -36.72 3.65 8.65
CA ARG A 595 -37.09 2.83 7.49
C ARG A 595 -36.95 1.33 7.77
N HIS A 596 -35.89 0.95 8.49
CA HIS A 596 -35.57 -0.45 8.76
C HIS A 596 -35.84 -0.79 10.21
N ASP A 597 -36.71 -1.77 10.47
CA ASP A 597 -36.90 -2.33 11.82
C ASP A 597 -36.03 -3.57 12.10
N ASP A 598 -35.20 -3.98 11.12
CA ASP A 598 -34.38 -5.17 11.26
C ASP A 598 -33.20 -4.96 12.27
N PRO A 599 -33.02 -5.85 13.27
CA PRO A 599 -31.94 -5.79 14.25
C PRO A 599 -30.53 -5.91 13.66
N PHE A 600 -30.33 -6.66 12.57
CA PHE A 600 -29.03 -6.71 11.88
C PHE A 600 -28.72 -5.34 11.29
N VAL A 601 -29.64 -4.75 10.52
CA VAL A 601 -29.43 -3.43 9.89
C VAL A 601 -29.18 -2.35 10.95
N LYS A 602 -30.02 -2.27 11.99
CA LYS A 602 -29.84 -1.31 13.09
C LYS A 602 -28.51 -1.52 13.83
N GLY A 603 -28.14 -2.77 14.09
CA GLY A 603 -26.89 -3.13 14.77
C GLY A 603 -25.65 -2.73 13.96
N VAL A 604 -25.67 -3.00 12.65
CA VAL A 604 -24.58 -2.68 11.72
C VAL A 604 -24.43 -1.16 11.56
N LEU A 605 -25.54 -0.43 11.35
CA LEU A 605 -25.53 1.04 11.33
C LEU A 605 -24.93 1.61 12.62
N SER A 606 -25.40 1.13 13.78
CA SER A 606 -24.91 1.58 15.08
C SER A 606 -23.41 1.36 15.26
N ILE A 607 -22.90 0.16 14.98
CA ILE A 607 -21.47 -0.15 15.14
C ILE A 607 -20.63 0.69 14.18
N ARG A 608 -21.04 0.81 12.91
CA ARG A 608 -20.24 1.55 11.92
C ARG A 608 -20.16 3.04 12.27
N THR A 609 -21.29 3.65 12.68
CA THR A 609 -21.30 5.05 13.15
C THR A 609 -20.43 5.25 14.39
N GLN A 610 -20.54 4.38 15.40
CA GLN A 610 -19.72 4.48 16.61
C GLN A 610 -18.22 4.31 16.33
N ARG A 611 -17.85 3.41 15.41
CA ARG A 611 -16.46 3.24 14.97
C ARG A 611 -15.93 4.50 14.29
N TYR A 612 -16.71 5.11 13.39
CA TYR A 612 -16.34 6.39 12.79
C TYR A 612 -16.13 7.45 13.87
N MET A 613 -17.08 7.56 14.80
CA MET A 613 -16.96 8.49 15.93
C MET A 613 -15.68 8.23 16.71
N ASN A 614 -15.27 6.98 16.98
CA ASN A 614 -14.04 6.68 17.75
C ASN A 614 -12.77 7.25 17.12
N THR A 615 -12.69 7.34 15.80
CA THR A 615 -11.49 7.75 15.07
C THR A 615 -11.55 9.17 14.51
N HIS A 616 -12.68 9.86 14.67
CA HIS A 616 -12.89 11.21 14.11
C HIS A 616 -13.40 12.18 15.15
N ARG A 617 -12.84 13.39 15.16
CA ARG A 617 -13.39 14.49 15.95
C ARG A 617 -14.66 15.02 15.30
N SER A 618 -15.67 15.33 16.10
CA SER A 618 -16.86 16.02 15.62
C SER A 618 -17.45 16.95 16.68
N LYS A 619 -18.47 17.73 16.31
CA LYS A 619 -19.13 18.68 17.22
C LYS A 619 -19.93 17.91 18.27
N GLY A 620 -19.71 18.20 19.55
CA GLY A 620 -20.38 17.50 20.65
C GLY A 620 -21.92 17.48 20.58
N SER A 621 -22.55 18.51 20.00
CA SER A 621 -24.01 18.52 19.77
C SER A 621 -24.48 17.47 18.75
N VAL A 622 -23.68 17.22 17.71
CA VAL A 622 -23.95 16.18 16.70
C VAL A 622 -23.74 14.81 17.32
N GLU A 623 -22.63 14.61 18.04
CA GLU A 623 -22.32 13.35 18.75
C GLU A 623 -23.41 12.97 19.74
N GLN A 624 -23.85 13.92 20.56
CA GLN A 624 -24.92 13.71 21.53
C GLN A 624 -26.23 13.33 20.83
N SER A 625 -26.55 13.98 19.71
CA SER A 625 -27.74 13.64 18.93
C SER A 625 -27.66 12.25 18.30
N ILE A 626 -26.50 11.83 17.80
CA ILE A 626 -26.29 10.49 17.25
C ILE A 626 -26.41 9.44 18.36
N CYS A 627 -25.78 9.65 19.51
CA CYS A 627 -25.88 8.74 20.65
C CYS A 627 -27.34 8.55 21.09
N SER A 628 -28.13 9.63 21.11
CA SER A 628 -29.57 9.56 21.39
C SER A 628 -30.35 8.73 20.37
N LEU A 629 -30.06 8.87 19.07
CA LEU A 629 -30.69 8.07 18.01
C LEU A 629 -30.38 6.59 18.12
N LEU A 630 -29.17 6.25 18.59
CA LEU A 630 -28.70 4.87 18.72
C LEU A 630 -29.05 4.22 20.06
N ASP A 631 -29.72 4.95 20.98
CA ASP A 631 -29.99 4.53 22.35
C ASP A 631 -28.70 4.20 23.14
N ILE A 632 -27.70 5.07 23.01
CA ILE A 632 -26.37 4.93 23.64
C ILE A 632 -26.11 6.11 24.57
N ARG A 633 -25.45 5.83 25.69
CA ARG A 633 -25.09 6.87 26.67
C ARG A 633 -23.97 7.74 26.14
N TYR A 634 -24.30 8.98 25.77
CA TYR A 634 -23.27 9.99 25.48
C TYR A 634 -22.40 10.25 26.71
N THR A 635 -21.09 10.12 26.54
CA THR A 635 -20.08 10.48 27.54
C THR A 635 -19.07 11.37 26.85
N ALA A 636 -18.83 12.58 27.38
CA ALA A 636 -17.79 13.44 26.84
C ALA A 636 -16.44 12.72 26.93
N ARG A 637 -15.73 12.66 25.81
CA ARG A 637 -14.43 11.98 25.75
C ARG A 637 -13.38 12.73 26.53
N VAL A 638 -12.37 11.99 27.00
CA VAL A 638 -11.17 12.60 27.55
C VAL A 638 -10.55 13.46 26.44
N ILE A 639 -10.49 14.77 26.68
CA ILE A 639 -9.67 15.65 25.86
C ILE A 639 -8.24 15.24 26.17
N ALA A 640 -7.51 14.76 25.15
CA ALA A 640 -6.07 14.58 25.27
C ALA A 640 -5.45 15.98 25.36
N ASP A 641 -5.47 16.55 26.55
CA ASP A 641 -5.07 17.93 26.77
C ASP A 641 -3.57 18.11 26.59
N GLY A 642 -3.25 19.28 26.06
CA GLY A 642 -1.90 19.84 25.98
C GLY A 642 -1.82 21.18 25.26
N ARG A 643 -2.95 21.90 25.05
CA ARG A 643 -3.02 23.35 24.76
C ARG A 643 -4.45 23.85 24.77
#